data_AF-A0A8M9PNM7-F1
#
_entry.id   AF-A0A8M9PNM7-F1
#
_cell.length_a   1.000
_cell.length_b   1.000
_cell.length_c   1.000
_cell.angle_alpha   90.00
_cell.angle_beta   90.00
_cell.angle_gamma   90.00
#
_symmetry.space_group_name_H-M   'P 1'
#
loop_
_entity.id
_entity.type
_entity.pdbx_description
1 polymer ?
#
loop_
_entity_poly.entity_id
_entity_poly.type
_entity_poly.pdbx_seq_one_letter_code
_entity_poly.pdbx_strand_id
1 'polypeptide(L)'
;MDIITCIFMSLCLLVADGFTVRGPSAPLSAPLGSSVVLPCYVDEALPVEDLEVEWRRADSETLVHLYQDGESRAEVQQQDYHDRAHFFTEEIQHGNFSLRLDNLTAQDEGEYRCRVHSQQDSGETVAQIKVSNERLLVSGSNRPASAYVGEDVTLNCSVDSHITPEHIEEVSWLKTDEDGDFLVLLYQNKETLPDSSNEQFRGRVEFFTAEIPKGNFSLRLKSVRTEDKGVYMCQVFAGDLSANATVELERLGFSSLHIAVLFFSVAAGSGAVLLLCSLIYCRYKNTVSSSTIWILQLSLVLFPNICMFLAFILWGFTEGSLHETISCSALYILRPVMLIWALSCLKYLQESLKPWTSFFTPTREFAVFTLVVYSVLFSYGWRKRAHETDSTLRVVSGFCFGVVVLMCLMLSTGDVLRLFKRQRERILTLGFENICCFFIIVSLVFFELLQLFSSFGFASLGPFGLFVVEIGCMLLLVYMLFFLRPPAKCLCRTWIVALWIITISVLDIIIVIYIHLVILEREKERLEWTCVISFLHVLKIIMMLVQVKKLSETLRIRQQTETSEQGSNTLSPCNEVMYMFGAVGVVLLSSVSLTAELILKALNGERVIEDLRVIVFPSESAFAFYWLLLQTHAHLKVLIPGSADSLRNNAERLQLMRTTEL
;
A
#
# COMPACT_ATOMS: atom_id res chain seq x y z
N MET A 1 39.05 -57.01 8.43
CA MET A 1 38.22 -55.84 8.78
C MET A 1 37.10 -56.36 9.66
N ASP A 2 37.42 -56.60 10.93
CA ASP A 2 36.48 -57.16 11.90
C ASP A 2 35.83 -56.03 12.68
N ILE A 3 34.57 -56.21 13.08
CA ILE A 3 33.81 -55.24 13.90
C ILE A 3 34.62 -54.79 15.13
N ILE A 4 35.49 -55.66 15.65
CA ILE A 4 36.42 -55.35 16.75
C ILE A 4 37.41 -54.25 16.35
N THR A 5 37.99 -54.26 15.15
CA THR A 5 38.84 -53.16 14.66
C THR A 5 38.05 -51.86 14.49
N CYS A 6 36.78 -51.91 14.08
CA CYS A 6 35.93 -50.71 14.02
C CYS A 6 35.57 -50.18 15.40
N ILE A 7 35.26 -51.05 16.38
CA ILE A 7 34.99 -50.64 17.76
C ILE A 7 36.27 -50.08 18.39
N PHE A 8 37.43 -50.69 18.17
CA PHE A 8 38.70 -50.19 18.70
C PHE A 8 39.07 -48.84 18.10
N MET A 9 38.91 -48.67 16.78
CA MET A 9 39.10 -47.36 16.13
C MET A 9 38.07 -46.32 16.60
N SER A 10 36.81 -46.71 16.80
CA SER A 10 35.76 -45.81 17.31
C SER A 10 35.97 -45.44 18.78
N LEU A 11 36.51 -46.36 19.60
CA LEU A 11 36.87 -46.11 20.99
C LEU A 11 38.14 -45.26 21.08
N CYS A 12 39.13 -45.47 20.19
CA CYS A 12 40.31 -44.59 20.09
C CYS A 12 39.93 -43.17 19.64
N LEU A 13 38.96 -43.02 18.73
CA LEU A 13 38.44 -41.71 18.33
C LEU A 13 37.62 -41.02 19.45
N LEU A 14 36.96 -41.79 20.33
CA LEU A 14 36.28 -41.25 21.52
C LEU A 14 37.22 -40.85 22.66
N VAL A 15 38.47 -41.31 22.66
CA VAL A 15 39.47 -41.01 23.70
C VAL A 15 40.42 -39.87 23.28
N ALA A 16 40.36 -39.43 22.02
CA ALA A 16 41.05 -38.22 21.56
C ALA A 16 40.25 -36.96 21.91
N ASP A 17 39.89 -36.82 23.18
CA ASP A 17 39.17 -35.65 23.73
C ASP A 17 40.22 -34.58 24.07
N GLY A 18 40.64 -33.86 23.03
CA GLY A 18 41.58 -32.74 23.12
C GLY A 18 41.05 -31.57 22.31
N PHE A 19 41.26 -30.34 22.79
CA PHE A 19 40.77 -29.17 22.09
C PHE A 19 41.77 -28.73 21.02
N THR A 20 41.28 -28.22 19.89
CA THR A 20 42.12 -27.67 18.83
C THR A 20 42.06 -26.15 18.87
N VAL A 21 43.22 -25.51 19.05
CA VAL A 21 43.35 -24.05 18.94
C VAL A 21 43.41 -23.67 17.47
N ARG A 22 42.49 -22.82 17.02
CA ARG A 22 42.42 -22.29 15.66
C ARG A 22 42.96 -20.86 15.64
N GLY A 23 43.72 -20.55 14.60
CA GLY A 23 44.21 -19.21 14.30
C GLY A 23 43.94 -18.81 12.85
N PRO A 24 44.54 -17.70 12.39
CA PRO A 24 44.35 -17.23 11.02
C PRO A 24 45.00 -18.19 10.02
N SER A 25 44.35 -18.42 8.88
CA SER A 25 44.89 -19.28 7.80
C SER A 25 45.88 -18.56 6.88
N ALA A 26 46.01 -17.24 7.02
CA ALA A 26 46.87 -16.39 6.20
C ALA A 26 47.50 -15.26 7.07
N PRO A 27 48.60 -14.65 6.61
CA PRO A 27 49.19 -13.50 7.29
C PRO A 27 48.22 -12.32 7.38
N LEU A 28 48.27 -11.57 8.48
CA LEU A 28 47.45 -10.39 8.73
C LEU A 28 48.26 -9.13 8.39
N SER A 29 47.85 -8.43 7.34
CA SER A 29 48.49 -7.20 6.91
C SER A 29 47.82 -5.99 7.57
N ALA A 30 48.60 -5.10 8.15
CA ALA A 30 48.08 -3.88 8.77
C ALA A 30 49.06 -2.69 8.65
N PRO A 31 48.56 -1.44 8.47
CA PRO A 31 49.41 -0.28 8.28
C PRO A 31 50.09 0.20 9.56
N LEU A 32 51.25 0.85 9.42
CA LEU A 32 51.96 1.50 10.53
C LEU A 32 51.06 2.48 11.30
N GLY A 33 51.05 2.34 12.63
CA GLY A 33 50.25 3.13 13.58
C GLY A 33 48.80 2.69 13.73
N SER A 34 48.35 1.68 13.00
CA SER A 34 47.02 1.09 13.17
C SER A 34 46.99 -0.02 14.23
N SER A 35 45.85 -0.70 14.36
CA SER A 35 45.64 -1.83 15.26
C SER A 35 45.32 -3.08 14.46
N VAL A 36 45.78 -4.24 14.94
CA VAL A 36 45.48 -5.55 14.35
C VAL A 36 44.97 -6.50 15.43
N VAL A 37 44.05 -7.40 15.06
CA VAL A 37 43.55 -8.46 15.94
C VAL A 37 44.08 -9.79 15.44
N LEU A 38 44.83 -10.50 16.28
CA LEU A 38 45.37 -11.83 16.03
C LEU A 38 44.36 -12.88 16.52
N PRO A 39 43.70 -13.64 15.62
CA PRO A 39 42.72 -14.65 16.03
C PRO A 39 43.40 -15.81 16.77
N CYS A 40 42.84 -16.18 17.92
CA CYS A 40 43.15 -17.43 18.61
C CYS A 40 41.91 -17.88 19.36
N TYR A 41 41.33 -19.02 18.98
CA TYR A 41 40.08 -19.49 19.59
C TYR A 41 39.97 -21.01 19.57
N VAL A 42 39.09 -21.53 20.42
CA VAL A 42 38.71 -22.94 20.51
C VAL A 42 37.20 -23.05 20.32
N ASP A 43 36.75 -24.15 19.71
CA ASP A 43 35.31 -24.36 19.46
C ASP A 43 34.54 -24.72 20.76
N GLU A 44 35.26 -25.12 21.81
CA GLU A 44 34.72 -25.59 23.09
C GLU A 44 35.05 -24.60 24.22
N ALA A 45 34.05 -24.24 25.03
CA ALA A 45 34.25 -23.35 26.17
C ALA A 45 35.06 -24.07 27.27
N LEU A 46 36.23 -23.49 27.62
CA LEU A 46 37.13 -24.04 28.63
C LEU A 46 36.85 -23.42 30.02
N PRO A 47 36.99 -24.18 31.12
CA PRO A 47 36.85 -23.64 32.47
C PRO A 47 37.94 -22.61 32.75
N VAL A 48 37.54 -21.40 33.16
CA VAL A 48 38.43 -20.24 33.32
C VAL A 48 39.43 -20.39 34.48
N GLU A 49 39.09 -21.17 35.50
CA GLU A 49 39.86 -21.27 36.75
C GLU A 49 41.30 -21.79 36.55
N ASP A 50 41.51 -22.68 35.57
CA ASP A 50 42.82 -23.29 35.27
C ASP A 50 43.27 -22.99 33.82
N LEU A 51 42.69 -21.95 33.23
CA LEU A 51 43.01 -21.55 31.87
C LEU A 51 44.22 -20.60 31.90
N GLU A 52 45.28 -21.00 31.19
CA GLU A 52 46.44 -20.14 30.95
C GLU A 52 46.57 -19.92 29.44
N VAL A 53 46.59 -18.66 29.02
CA VAL A 53 46.82 -18.29 27.61
C VAL A 53 47.97 -17.32 27.51
N GLU A 54 49.01 -17.71 26.78
CA GLU A 54 50.13 -16.84 26.48
C GLU A 54 50.22 -16.51 24.99
N TRP A 55 50.48 -15.24 24.71
CA TRP A 55 50.93 -14.78 23.41
C TRP A 55 52.41 -14.46 23.50
N ARG A 56 53.20 -15.11 22.64
CA ARG A 56 54.64 -14.85 22.50
C ARG A 56 54.99 -14.54 21.06
N ARG A 57 56.06 -13.79 20.85
CA ARG A 57 56.72 -13.75 19.54
C ARG A 57 57.37 -15.11 19.27
N ALA A 58 57.18 -15.66 18.07
CA ALA A 58 57.74 -16.96 17.71
C ALA A 58 59.25 -16.93 17.42
N ASP A 59 59.80 -15.76 17.07
CA ASP A 59 61.22 -15.57 16.75
C ASP A 59 62.09 -15.35 18.00
N SER A 60 61.59 -14.58 18.97
CA SER A 60 62.32 -14.22 20.20
C SER A 60 61.81 -14.88 21.48
N GLU A 61 60.67 -15.58 21.44
CA GLU A 61 59.93 -16.09 22.61
C GLU A 61 59.58 -15.00 23.64
N THR A 62 59.61 -13.72 23.22
CA THR A 62 59.20 -12.56 24.02
C THR A 62 57.73 -12.66 24.37
N LEU A 63 57.40 -12.50 25.67
CA LEU A 63 56.02 -12.47 26.14
C LEU A 63 55.33 -11.16 25.74
N VAL A 64 54.29 -11.29 24.92
CA VAL A 64 53.47 -10.19 24.41
C VAL A 64 52.30 -9.94 25.36
N HIS A 65 51.60 -11.00 25.78
CA HIS A 65 50.56 -10.93 26.80
C HIS A 65 50.31 -12.30 27.44
N LEU A 66 49.76 -12.29 28.65
CA LEU A 66 49.47 -13.47 29.45
C LEU A 66 48.11 -13.30 30.11
N TYR A 67 47.28 -14.34 30.04
CA TYR A 67 46.07 -14.50 30.81
C TYR A 67 46.26 -15.70 31.75
N GLN A 68 46.10 -15.50 33.05
CA GLN A 68 46.32 -16.53 34.07
C GLN A 68 45.53 -16.19 35.35
N ASP A 69 45.06 -17.21 36.07
CA ASP A 69 44.27 -17.08 37.31
C ASP A 69 42.99 -16.24 37.14
N GLY A 70 42.36 -16.32 35.97
CA GLY A 70 41.13 -15.56 35.66
C GLY A 70 41.35 -14.08 35.33
N GLU A 71 42.60 -13.59 35.30
CA GLU A 71 42.92 -12.20 35.04
C GLU A 71 43.91 -12.01 33.89
N SER A 72 43.78 -10.88 33.20
CA SER A 72 44.74 -10.45 32.19
C SER A 72 45.95 -9.79 32.87
N ARG A 73 47.11 -10.43 32.76
CA ARG A 73 48.36 -10.02 33.43
C ARG A 73 49.16 -9.05 32.55
N ALA A 74 48.70 -7.80 32.45
CA ALA A 74 49.40 -6.77 31.70
C ALA A 74 50.77 -6.40 32.32
N GLU A 75 50.97 -6.60 33.63
CA GLU A 75 52.21 -6.18 34.31
C GLU A 75 53.44 -7.03 33.96
N VAL A 76 53.22 -8.23 33.41
CA VAL A 76 54.28 -9.19 33.06
C VAL A 76 54.71 -9.03 31.58
N GLN A 77 54.03 -8.17 30.83
CA GLN A 77 54.35 -7.91 29.42
C GLN A 77 55.77 -7.33 29.26
N GLN A 78 56.44 -7.68 28.17
CA GLN A 78 57.65 -6.97 27.79
C GLN A 78 57.31 -5.50 27.48
N GLN A 79 58.22 -4.60 27.84
CA GLN A 79 57.97 -3.15 27.85
C GLN A 79 57.47 -2.58 26.51
N ASP A 80 57.84 -3.19 25.39
CA ASP A 80 57.41 -2.77 24.05
C ASP A 80 55.92 -3.04 23.76
N TYR A 81 55.28 -3.95 24.51
CA TYR A 81 53.87 -4.34 24.36
C TYR A 81 52.95 -3.77 25.45
N HIS A 82 53.54 -3.15 26.47
CA HIS A 82 52.81 -2.52 27.57
C HIS A 82 51.81 -1.49 27.04
N ASP A 83 50.56 -1.57 27.50
CA ASP A 83 49.42 -0.74 27.07
C ASP A 83 49.03 -0.84 25.57
N ARG A 84 49.66 -1.74 24.81
CA ARG A 84 49.39 -1.94 23.38
C ARG A 84 48.73 -3.28 23.09
N ALA A 85 49.06 -4.32 23.85
CA ALA A 85 48.55 -5.67 23.67
C ALA A 85 47.43 -5.96 24.68
N HIS A 86 46.25 -6.33 24.19
CA HIS A 86 45.03 -6.50 24.99
C HIS A 86 44.27 -7.76 24.59
N PHE A 87 43.79 -8.52 25.59
CA PHE A 87 42.79 -9.58 25.38
C PHE A 87 41.36 -9.01 25.34
N PHE A 88 40.46 -9.70 24.64
CA PHE A 88 39.02 -9.49 24.76
C PHE A 88 38.49 -10.25 25.98
N THR A 89 38.72 -9.71 27.18
CA THR A 89 38.47 -10.43 28.45
C THR A 89 37.04 -10.99 28.58
N GLU A 90 36.03 -10.29 28.03
CA GLU A 90 34.62 -10.74 28.06
C GLU A 90 34.35 -11.98 27.17
N GLU A 91 35.21 -12.24 26.20
CA GLU A 91 35.08 -13.32 25.21
C GLU A 91 35.91 -14.57 25.56
N ILE A 92 36.79 -14.50 26.57
CA ILE A 92 37.63 -15.63 27.01
C ILE A 92 36.78 -16.81 27.47
N GLN A 93 35.69 -16.55 28.19
CA GLN A 93 34.74 -17.58 28.64
C GLN A 93 34.03 -18.31 27.47
N HIS A 94 34.01 -17.71 26.28
CA HIS A 94 33.45 -18.30 25.05
C HIS A 94 34.54 -18.97 24.18
N GLY A 95 35.75 -19.15 24.70
CA GLY A 95 36.85 -19.79 23.99
C GLY A 95 37.59 -18.87 23.01
N ASN A 96 37.39 -17.54 23.09
CA ASN A 96 38.08 -16.58 22.23
C ASN A 96 39.21 -15.89 23.00
N PHE A 97 40.44 -16.22 22.62
CA PHE A 97 41.68 -15.72 23.21
C PHE A 97 42.47 -14.84 22.24
N SER A 98 41.75 -14.18 21.33
CA SER A 98 42.36 -13.30 20.34
C SER A 98 43.06 -12.11 21.01
N LEU A 99 44.19 -11.69 20.43
CA LEU A 99 44.97 -10.56 20.92
C LEU A 99 44.79 -9.36 20.01
N ARG A 100 44.39 -8.22 20.59
CA ARG A 100 44.44 -6.93 19.91
C ARG A 100 45.76 -6.24 20.20
N LEU A 101 46.50 -5.88 19.14
CA LEU A 101 47.75 -5.13 19.22
C LEU A 101 47.56 -3.74 18.59
N ASP A 102 47.66 -2.70 19.41
CA ASP A 102 47.49 -1.30 19.02
C ASP A 102 48.82 -0.61 18.66
N ASN A 103 48.72 0.43 17.81
CA ASN A 103 49.83 1.30 17.41
C ASN A 103 51.02 0.53 16.81
N LEU A 104 50.78 -0.22 15.74
CA LEU A 104 51.79 -1.04 15.08
C LEU A 104 53.03 -0.26 14.62
N THR A 105 54.19 -0.82 14.89
CA THR A 105 55.50 -0.32 14.46
C THR A 105 56.14 -1.31 13.49
N ALA A 106 57.18 -0.90 12.77
CA ALA A 106 57.91 -1.79 11.87
C ALA A 106 58.58 -2.97 12.62
N GLN A 107 58.77 -2.86 13.94
CA GLN A 107 59.34 -3.92 14.77
C GLN A 107 58.32 -5.00 15.14
N ASP A 108 57.02 -4.73 14.98
CA ASP A 108 55.94 -5.68 15.24
C ASP A 108 55.68 -6.63 14.06
N GLU A 109 56.39 -6.47 12.94
CA GLU A 109 56.37 -7.44 11.86
C GLU A 109 57.01 -8.76 12.32
N GLY A 110 56.32 -9.88 12.11
CA GLY A 110 56.78 -11.20 12.54
C GLY A 110 55.69 -12.21 12.85
N GLU A 111 56.08 -13.36 13.37
CA GLU A 111 55.18 -14.43 13.81
C GLU A 111 54.92 -14.35 15.31
N TYR A 112 53.66 -14.53 15.69
CA TYR A 112 53.14 -14.52 17.04
C TYR A 112 52.48 -15.87 17.31
N ARG A 113 52.82 -16.50 18.43
CA ARG A 113 52.30 -17.80 18.85
C ARG A 113 51.35 -17.62 20.02
N CYS A 114 50.15 -18.15 19.86
CA CYS A 114 49.18 -18.31 20.94
C CYS A 114 49.31 -19.73 21.48
N ARG A 115 49.54 -19.88 22.78
CA ARG A 115 49.46 -21.17 23.47
C ARG A 115 48.34 -21.11 24.50
N VAL A 116 47.46 -22.10 24.45
CA VAL A 116 46.34 -22.26 25.37
C VAL A 116 46.60 -23.54 26.16
N HIS A 117 46.66 -23.42 27.48
CA HIS A 117 46.86 -24.50 28.41
C HIS A 117 45.61 -24.67 29.28
N SER A 118 45.14 -25.91 29.38
CA SER A 118 44.11 -26.34 30.33
C SER A 118 44.68 -27.48 31.20
N GLN A 119 43.94 -27.91 32.24
CA GLN A 119 44.37 -29.02 33.10
C GLN A 119 44.68 -30.32 32.32
N GLN A 120 43.93 -30.57 31.25
CA GLN A 120 43.95 -31.86 30.54
C GLN A 120 44.79 -31.86 29.26
N ASP A 121 44.93 -30.71 28.61
CA ASP A 121 45.52 -30.60 27.28
C ASP A 121 46.10 -29.20 27.02
N SER A 122 46.92 -29.10 25.97
CA SER A 122 47.47 -27.83 25.50
C SER A 122 47.46 -27.79 23.98
N GLY A 123 47.04 -26.66 23.42
CA GLY A 123 47.08 -26.41 21.99
C GLY A 123 47.77 -25.09 21.67
N GLU A 124 48.22 -24.95 20.43
CA GLU A 124 48.83 -23.71 19.97
C GLU A 124 48.48 -23.39 18.51
N THR A 125 48.57 -22.11 18.16
CA THR A 125 48.48 -21.62 16.79
C THR A 125 49.45 -20.47 16.58
N VAL A 126 49.80 -20.21 15.32
CA VAL A 126 50.68 -19.09 14.93
C VAL A 126 49.89 -18.12 14.06
N ALA A 127 50.07 -16.82 14.32
CA ALA A 127 49.57 -15.71 13.53
C ALA A 127 50.74 -14.87 13.04
N GLN A 128 50.79 -14.53 11.76
CA GLN A 128 51.86 -13.70 11.20
C GLN A 128 51.34 -12.29 10.93
N ILE A 129 52.05 -11.27 11.41
CA ILE A 129 51.78 -9.85 11.11
C ILE A 129 52.71 -9.40 10.00
N LYS A 130 52.13 -8.79 8.95
CA LYS A 130 52.86 -8.05 7.93
C LYS A 130 52.56 -6.57 8.06
N VAL A 131 53.60 -5.74 8.19
CA VAL A 131 53.43 -4.30 8.37
C VAL A 131 53.55 -3.61 7.02
N SER A 132 52.46 -3.00 6.56
CA SER A 132 52.44 -2.26 5.30
C SER A 132 52.82 -0.79 5.52
N ASN A 133 53.73 -0.26 4.69
CA ASN A 133 54.04 1.19 4.67
C ASN A 133 52.92 2.02 4.02
N GLU A 134 51.99 1.37 3.33
CA GLU A 134 50.91 2.02 2.60
C GLU A 134 49.68 2.20 3.49
N ARG A 135 49.08 3.39 3.41
CA ARG A 135 47.81 3.73 4.06
C ARG A 135 46.77 3.97 2.97
N LEU A 136 45.69 3.20 3.02
CA LEU A 136 44.51 3.42 2.19
C LEU A 136 43.54 4.31 2.98
N LEU A 137 43.39 5.58 2.58
CA LEU A 137 42.41 6.48 3.17
C LEU A 137 41.31 6.77 2.17
N VAL A 138 40.06 6.48 2.55
CA VAL A 138 38.88 6.79 1.77
C VAL A 138 38.16 7.95 2.45
N SER A 139 38.01 9.04 1.71
CA SER A 139 37.34 10.26 2.16
C SER A 139 36.00 10.42 1.44
N GLY A 140 34.92 10.53 2.21
CA GLY A 140 33.58 10.83 1.73
C GLY A 140 33.15 12.27 2.03
N SER A 141 31.89 12.59 1.75
CA SER A 141 31.27 13.83 2.22
C SER A 141 30.85 13.68 3.69
N ASN A 142 31.36 14.54 4.57
CA ASN A 142 30.91 14.60 5.98
C ASN A 142 29.50 15.21 6.15
N ARG A 143 28.91 15.73 5.06
CA ARG A 143 27.56 16.30 5.08
C ARG A 143 26.61 15.36 4.35
N PRO A 144 25.38 15.19 4.87
CA PRO A 144 24.36 14.42 4.18
C PRO A 144 24.07 15.05 2.82
N ALA A 145 23.86 14.20 1.83
CA ALA A 145 23.52 14.61 0.48
C ALA A 145 22.05 15.05 0.43
N SER A 146 21.78 16.04 -0.42
CA SER A 146 20.44 16.52 -0.69
C SER A 146 20.24 16.71 -2.19
N ALA A 147 19.11 16.27 -2.71
CA ALA A 147 18.76 16.41 -4.13
C ALA A 147 17.25 16.62 -4.28
N TYR A 148 16.80 17.11 -5.43
CA TYR A 148 15.38 17.05 -5.77
C TYR A 148 15.06 15.75 -6.48
N VAL A 149 13.85 15.22 -6.27
CA VAL A 149 13.38 14.02 -6.98
C VAL A 149 13.40 14.28 -8.49
N GLY A 150 14.04 13.40 -9.25
CA GLY A 150 14.25 13.50 -10.70
C GLY A 150 15.55 14.19 -11.12
N GLU A 151 16.27 14.85 -10.20
CA GLU A 151 17.62 15.38 -10.47
C GLU A 151 18.68 14.28 -10.35
N ASP A 152 19.90 14.60 -10.77
CA ASP A 152 21.06 13.75 -10.54
C ASP A 152 21.78 14.21 -9.27
N VAL A 153 22.22 13.25 -8.45
CA VAL A 153 23.04 13.52 -7.26
C VAL A 153 24.39 12.84 -7.40
N THR A 154 25.42 13.46 -6.84
CA THR A 154 26.76 12.88 -6.76
C THR A 154 27.10 12.58 -5.31
N LEU A 155 27.43 11.33 -5.04
CA LEU A 155 27.89 10.84 -3.74
C LEU A 155 29.41 10.76 -3.77
N ASN A 156 30.05 11.58 -2.95
CA ASN A 156 31.50 11.76 -3.01
C ASN A 156 32.23 10.56 -2.39
N CYS A 157 33.20 10.02 -3.11
CA CYS A 157 34.17 9.06 -2.60
C CYS A 157 35.52 9.31 -3.27
N SER A 158 36.52 9.66 -2.47
CA SER A 158 37.88 9.96 -2.92
C SER A 158 38.87 9.11 -2.16
N VAL A 159 39.79 8.46 -2.87
CA VAL A 159 40.86 7.65 -2.31
C VAL A 159 42.12 8.52 -2.29
N ASP A 160 42.53 8.96 -1.11
CA ASP A 160 43.76 9.72 -0.90
C ASP A 160 44.82 8.77 -0.36
N SER A 161 45.57 8.16 -1.27
CA SER A 161 46.63 7.23 -0.89
C SER A 161 47.82 7.35 -1.83
N HIS A 162 49.01 6.99 -1.35
CA HIS A 162 50.20 6.84 -2.20
C HIS A 162 50.09 5.65 -3.17
N ILE A 163 49.00 4.89 -3.09
CA ILE A 163 48.68 3.73 -3.91
C ILE A 163 48.20 4.25 -5.27
N THR A 164 48.87 3.84 -6.35
CA THR A 164 48.44 4.24 -7.69
C THR A 164 47.10 3.56 -8.03
N PRO A 165 46.23 4.19 -8.85
CA PRO A 165 44.92 3.63 -9.22
C PRO A 165 44.96 2.23 -9.85
N GLU A 166 46.14 1.80 -10.31
CA GLU A 166 46.37 0.47 -10.89
C GLU A 166 46.38 -0.65 -9.85
N HIS A 167 46.64 -0.34 -8.59
CA HIS A 167 46.63 -1.29 -7.47
C HIS A 167 45.28 -1.31 -6.72
N ILE A 168 44.33 -0.45 -7.11
CA ILE A 168 42.96 -0.52 -6.60
C ILE A 168 42.26 -1.65 -7.36
N GLU A 169 42.03 -2.75 -6.67
CA GLU A 169 41.47 -3.97 -7.25
C GLU A 169 39.96 -3.83 -7.43
N GLU A 170 39.30 -3.27 -6.41
CA GLU A 170 37.85 -3.22 -6.33
C GLU A 170 37.34 -1.96 -5.60
N VAL A 171 36.31 -1.34 -6.17
CA VAL A 171 35.50 -0.32 -5.50
C VAL A 171 34.03 -0.66 -5.64
N SER A 172 33.37 -0.91 -4.51
CA SER A 172 31.95 -1.23 -4.45
C SER A 172 31.18 -0.11 -3.75
N TRP A 173 30.12 0.37 -4.41
CA TRP A 173 29.08 1.15 -3.76
C TRP A 173 27.96 0.22 -3.30
N LEU A 174 27.69 0.26 -2.00
CA LEU A 174 26.65 -0.50 -1.34
C LEU A 174 25.59 0.47 -0.82
N LYS A 175 24.31 0.10 -0.86
CA LYS A 175 23.26 0.79 -0.10
C LYS A 175 22.85 -0.11 1.05
N THR A 176 22.84 0.45 2.25
CA THR A 176 22.42 -0.23 3.46
C THR A 176 20.91 -0.17 3.59
N ASP A 177 20.30 -1.34 3.75
CA ASP A 177 18.87 -1.52 3.96
C ASP A 177 18.63 -2.46 5.16
N GLU A 178 17.38 -2.60 5.62
CA GLU A 178 17.04 -3.46 6.75
C GLU A 178 17.36 -4.94 6.48
N ASP A 179 17.22 -5.38 5.23
CA ASP A 179 17.50 -6.75 4.77
C ASP A 179 19.00 -7.02 4.51
N GLY A 180 19.86 -6.01 4.69
CA GLY A 180 21.31 -6.05 4.46
C GLY A 180 21.79 -5.11 3.36
N ASP A 181 23.11 -5.08 3.16
CA ASP A 181 23.74 -4.26 2.14
C ASP A 181 23.57 -4.87 0.75
N PHE A 182 23.10 -4.08 -0.22
CA PHE A 182 23.03 -4.52 -1.60
C PHE A 182 23.94 -3.69 -2.51
N LEU A 183 24.47 -4.36 -3.55
CA LEU A 183 25.40 -3.76 -4.50
C LEU A 183 24.68 -2.78 -5.44
N VAL A 184 25.10 -1.52 -5.37
CA VAL A 184 24.61 -0.44 -6.24
C VAL A 184 25.46 -0.36 -7.50
N LEU A 185 26.79 -0.34 -7.37
CA LEU A 185 27.70 -0.27 -8.51
C LEU A 185 29.07 -0.85 -8.13
N LEU A 186 29.71 -1.56 -9.06
CA LEU A 186 31.01 -2.18 -8.88
C LEU A 186 32.00 -1.71 -9.94
N TYR A 187 33.20 -1.37 -9.50
CA TYR A 187 34.37 -1.16 -10.34
C TYR A 187 35.41 -2.21 -9.98
N GLN A 188 35.82 -3.01 -10.97
CA GLN A 188 36.78 -4.10 -10.78
C GLN A 188 37.60 -4.27 -12.06
N ASN A 189 38.89 -4.60 -11.95
CA ASN A 189 39.76 -4.89 -13.11
C ASN A 189 39.78 -3.78 -14.18
N LYS A 190 39.70 -2.50 -13.77
CA LYS A 190 39.63 -1.32 -14.66
C LYS A 190 38.35 -1.19 -15.48
N GLU A 191 37.33 -2.00 -15.19
CA GLU A 191 36.03 -1.92 -15.84
C GLU A 191 34.94 -1.60 -14.82
N THR A 192 33.99 -0.76 -15.22
CA THR A 192 32.74 -0.55 -14.47
C THR A 192 31.75 -1.61 -14.92
N LEU A 193 31.19 -2.40 -14.01
CA LEU A 193 30.11 -3.33 -14.34
C LEU A 193 28.79 -2.55 -14.33
N PRO A 194 28.17 -2.26 -15.49
CA PRO A 194 27.04 -1.33 -15.58
C PRO A 194 25.72 -1.94 -15.11
N ASP A 195 25.61 -3.27 -15.10
CA ASP A 195 24.42 -3.98 -14.63
C ASP A 195 24.56 -4.27 -13.14
N SER A 196 24.06 -3.35 -12.32
CA SER A 196 23.80 -3.59 -10.90
C SER A 196 22.90 -4.83 -10.76
N SER A 197 23.18 -5.69 -9.79
CA SER A 197 22.33 -6.86 -9.51
C SER A 197 20.90 -6.46 -9.17
N ASN A 198 20.72 -5.26 -8.61
CA ASN A 198 19.44 -4.69 -8.25
C ASN A 198 18.82 -3.90 -9.44
N GLU A 199 17.58 -4.25 -9.81
CA GLU A 199 16.81 -3.58 -10.88
C GLU A 199 16.61 -2.08 -10.63
N GLN A 200 16.64 -1.64 -9.36
CA GLN A 200 16.43 -0.24 -8.96
C GLN A 200 17.48 0.72 -9.52
N PHE A 201 18.75 0.29 -9.63
CA PHE A 201 19.89 1.16 -9.99
C PHE A 201 20.32 0.99 -11.44
N ARG A 202 19.80 -0.03 -12.12
CA ARG A 202 20.22 -0.41 -13.46
C ARG A 202 20.08 0.76 -14.45
N GLY A 203 21.19 1.16 -15.06
CA GLY A 203 21.25 2.28 -16.01
C GLY A 203 21.09 3.69 -15.40
N ARG A 204 20.96 3.81 -14.08
CA ARG A 204 20.83 5.09 -13.37
C ARG A 204 22.12 5.50 -12.67
N VAL A 205 23.03 4.56 -12.44
CA VAL A 205 24.29 4.83 -11.73
C VAL A 205 25.49 4.77 -12.67
N GLU A 206 26.45 5.66 -12.46
CA GLU A 206 27.72 5.64 -13.17
C GLU A 206 28.86 6.23 -12.31
N PHE A 207 30.08 5.78 -12.58
CA PHE A 207 31.29 6.44 -12.09
C PHE A 207 31.74 7.54 -13.06
N PHE A 208 32.49 8.51 -12.55
CA PHE A 208 33.16 9.51 -13.38
C PHE A 208 34.46 8.93 -13.98
N THR A 209 34.36 8.22 -15.10
CA THR A 209 35.50 7.50 -15.72
C THR A 209 36.75 8.36 -15.92
N ALA A 210 36.59 9.65 -16.21
CA ALA A 210 37.72 10.59 -16.40
C ALA A 210 38.41 11.01 -15.08
N GLU A 211 37.76 10.83 -13.94
CA GLU A 211 38.25 11.23 -12.62
C GLU A 211 38.80 10.03 -11.81
N ILE A 212 38.51 8.79 -12.23
CA ILE A 212 39.07 7.56 -11.64
C ILE A 212 40.61 7.58 -11.55
N PRO A 213 41.37 8.00 -12.58
CA PRO A 213 42.83 8.08 -12.49
C PRO A 213 43.34 9.08 -11.43
N LYS A 214 42.47 9.98 -10.95
CA LYS A 214 42.79 10.94 -9.87
C LYS A 214 42.37 10.41 -8.49
N GLY A 215 41.94 9.15 -8.38
CA GLY A 215 41.46 8.55 -7.14
C GLY A 215 40.02 8.92 -6.78
N ASN A 216 39.25 9.52 -7.70
CA ASN A 216 37.88 9.91 -7.44
C ASN A 216 36.90 8.84 -7.96
N PHE A 217 36.28 8.13 -7.03
CA PHE A 217 35.31 7.05 -7.26
C PHE A 217 33.90 7.48 -6.83
N SER A 218 33.58 8.76 -6.99
CA SER A 218 32.26 9.28 -6.67
C SER A 218 31.19 8.64 -7.55
N LEU A 219 30.05 8.30 -6.94
CA LEU A 219 28.90 7.72 -7.62
C LEU A 219 27.98 8.83 -8.10
N ARG A 220 27.64 8.84 -9.38
CA ARG A 220 26.55 9.65 -9.91
C ARG A 220 25.29 8.82 -9.99
N LEU A 221 24.27 9.19 -9.21
CA LEU A 221 22.94 8.59 -9.26
C LEU A 221 22.00 9.52 -10.03
N LYS A 222 21.52 9.04 -11.18
CA LYS A 222 20.64 9.79 -12.08
C LYS A 222 19.18 9.62 -11.75
N SER A 223 18.43 10.69 -11.96
CA SER A 223 16.97 10.71 -11.78
C SER A 223 16.57 10.12 -10.42
N VAL A 224 17.03 10.75 -9.34
CA VAL A 224 16.82 10.30 -7.96
C VAL A 224 15.33 10.11 -7.65
N ARG A 225 15.00 9.03 -6.96
CA ARG A 225 13.65 8.64 -6.52
C ARG A 225 13.56 8.68 -4.99
N THR A 226 12.34 8.73 -4.47
CA THR A 226 12.08 8.72 -3.02
C THR A 226 12.64 7.46 -2.33
N GLU A 227 12.52 6.31 -2.99
CA GLU A 227 13.09 5.01 -2.57
C GLU A 227 14.62 4.94 -2.52
N ASP A 228 15.32 5.91 -3.13
CA ASP A 228 16.79 5.95 -3.09
C ASP A 228 17.31 6.57 -1.79
N LYS A 229 16.44 7.11 -0.94
CA LYS A 229 16.81 7.60 0.39
C LYS A 229 17.49 6.48 1.19
N GLY A 230 18.56 6.81 1.91
CA GLY A 230 19.27 5.86 2.77
C GLY A 230 20.77 6.13 2.85
N VAL A 231 21.48 5.20 3.48
CA VAL A 231 22.93 5.25 3.66
C VAL A 231 23.61 4.49 2.53
N TYR A 232 24.57 5.14 1.90
CA TYR A 232 25.41 4.55 0.87
C TYR A 232 26.84 4.44 1.39
N MET A 233 27.47 3.30 1.16
CA MET A 233 28.84 3.01 1.56
C MET A 233 29.72 2.78 0.34
N CYS A 234 30.76 3.57 0.21
CA CYS A 234 31.86 3.35 -0.72
C CYS A 234 32.90 2.48 -0.03
N GLN A 235 33.13 1.27 -0.52
CA GLN A 235 34.15 0.36 0.01
C GLN A 235 35.22 0.12 -1.05
N VAL A 236 36.48 0.28 -0.66
CA VAL A 236 37.63 0.25 -1.55
C VAL A 236 38.61 -0.82 -1.06
N PHE A 237 39.08 -1.64 -1.98
CA PHE A 237 40.06 -2.69 -1.75
C PHE A 237 41.30 -2.46 -2.63
N ALA A 238 42.47 -2.51 -2.01
CA ALA A 238 43.77 -2.40 -2.68
C ALA A 238 44.74 -3.41 -2.07
N GLY A 239 44.90 -4.56 -2.72
CA GLY A 239 45.60 -5.71 -2.15
C GLY A 239 44.99 -6.13 -0.82
N ASP A 240 45.80 -6.19 0.23
CA ASP A 240 45.35 -6.58 1.57
C ASP A 240 44.69 -5.43 2.36
N LEU A 241 44.65 -4.20 1.80
CA LEU A 241 44.08 -3.03 2.47
C LEU A 241 42.62 -2.83 2.05
N SER A 242 41.76 -2.57 3.04
CA SER A 242 40.37 -2.17 2.82
C SER A 242 40.02 -0.93 3.63
N ALA A 243 39.29 0.00 3.03
CA ALA A 243 38.76 1.18 3.72
C ALA A 243 37.41 1.56 3.12
N ASN A 244 36.59 2.24 3.91
CA ASN A 244 35.26 2.67 3.49
C ASN A 244 34.93 4.10 3.91
N ALA A 245 33.96 4.69 3.22
CA ALA A 245 33.33 5.95 3.59
C ALA A 245 31.83 5.85 3.34
N THR A 246 31.04 6.36 4.29
CA THR A 246 29.59 6.37 4.18
C THR A 246 29.07 7.79 3.91
N VAL A 247 27.96 7.88 3.19
CA VAL A 247 27.22 9.12 2.96
C VAL A 247 25.74 8.81 2.98
N GLU A 248 24.99 9.63 3.71
CA GLU A 248 23.54 9.50 3.80
C GLU A 248 22.85 10.46 2.83
N LEU A 249 21.94 9.94 2.01
CA LEU A 249 21.03 10.73 1.18
C LEU A 249 19.77 11.02 2.02
N GLU A 250 19.79 12.09 2.81
CA GLU A 250 18.73 12.39 3.78
C GLU A 250 17.55 13.16 3.20
N ARG A 251 17.83 14.20 2.39
CA ARG A 251 16.84 15.20 1.98
C ARG A 251 16.53 15.12 0.50
N LEU A 252 15.30 14.71 0.22
CA LEU A 252 14.73 14.77 -1.11
C LEU A 252 13.74 15.93 -1.20
N GLY A 253 14.08 16.92 -2.03
CA GLY A 253 13.16 17.98 -2.39
C GLY A 253 12.10 17.48 -3.35
N PHE A 254 10.91 18.06 -3.28
CA PHE A 254 9.80 17.69 -4.16
C PHE A 254 10.09 18.08 -5.61
N SER A 255 9.85 17.15 -6.54
CA SER A 255 9.83 17.47 -7.97
C SER A 255 8.65 18.39 -8.31
N SER A 256 8.67 19.02 -9.49
CA SER A 256 7.55 19.85 -9.95
C SER A 256 6.21 19.11 -9.97
N LEU A 257 6.22 17.79 -10.25
CA LEU A 257 5.01 16.97 -10.20
C LEU A 257 4.51 16.75 -8.78
N HIS A 258 5.40 16.49 -7.81
CA HIS A 258 5.02 16.38 -6.40
C HIS A 258 4.41 17.68 -5.88
N ILE A 259 4.99 18.83 -6.24
CA ILE A 259 4.45 20.15 -5.89
C ILE A 259 3.06 20.33 -6.52
N ALA A 260 2.85 19.88 -7.75
CA ALA A 260 1.55 19.93 -8.40
C ALA A 260 0.51 19.03 -7.71
N VAL A 261 0.86 17.81 -7.31
CA VAL A 261 -0.02 16.92 -6.51
C VAL A 261 -0.43 17.62 -5.22
N LEU A 262 0.53 18.17 -4.48
CA LEU A 262 0.30 18.91 -3.24
C LEU A 262 -0.60 20.14 -3.45
N PHE A 263 -0.35 20.89 -4.53
CA PHE A 263 -1.17 22.04 -4.88
C PHE A 263 -2.63 21.65 -5.11
N PHE A 264 -2.88 20.63 -5.94
CA PHE A 264 -4.24 20.19 -6.25
C PHE A 264 -4.94 19.54 -5.04
N SER A 265 -4.21 18.75 -4.23
CA SER A 265 -4.78 18.14 -3.02
C SER A 265 -5.20 19.23 -2.03
N VAL A 266 -4.32 20.18 -1.73
CA VAL A 266 -4.60 21.28 -0.80
C VAL A 266 -5.70 22.19 -1.34
N ALA A 267 -5.67 22.51 -2.64
CA ALA A 267 -6.73 23.29 -3.29
C ALA A 267 -8.10 22.59 -3.19
N ALA A 268 -8.16 21.27 -3.34
CA ALA A 268 -9.40 20.52 -3.18
C ALA A 268 -9.97 20.65 -1.76
N GLY A 269 -9.16 20.34 -0.74
CA GLY A 269 -9.59 20.38 0.66
C GLY A 269 -9.95 21.79 1.12
N SER A 270 -9.01 22.74 0.99
CA SER A 270 -9.22 24.14 1.39
C SER A 270 -10.33 24.81 0.59
N GLY A 271 -10.40 24.54 -0.72
CA GLY A 271 -11.45 25.07 -1.58
C GLY A 271 -12.84 24.54 -1.21
N ALA A 272 -12.98 23.26 -0.86
CA ALA A 272 -14.24 22.70 -0.38
C ALA A 272 -14.73 23.40 0.90
N VAL A 273 -13.82 23.62 1.86
CA VAL A 273 -14.13 24.31 3.12
C VAL A 273 -14.48 25.78 2.88
N LEU A 274 -13.70 26.50 2.06
CA LEU A 274 -13.97 27.91 1.75
C LEU A 274 -15.28 28.11 1.01
N LEU A 275 -15.58 27.26 0.02
CA LEU A 275 -16.84 27.30 -0.72
C LEU A 275 -18.04 27.01 0.21
N LEU A 276 -17.89 26.07 1.15
CA LEU A 276 -18.90 25.83 2.17
C LEU A 276 -19.09 27.05 3.08
N CYS A 277 -18.03 27.61 3.64
CA CYS A 277 -18.11 28.79 4.50
C CYS A 277 -18.76 29.96 3.76
N SER A 278 -18.42 30.16 2.49
CA SER A 278 -19.05 31.16 1.62
C SER A 278 -20.53 30.89 1.42
N LEU A 279 -20.92 29.63 1.16
CA LEU A 279 -22.32 29.23 1.03
C LEU A 279 -23.12 29.49 2.31
N ILE A 280 -22.59 29.12 3.47
CA ILE A 280 -23.23 29.36 4.78
C ILE A 280 -23.38 30.87 5.01
N TYR A 281 -22.32 31.65 4.77
CA TYR A 281 -22.34 33.09 4.93
C TYR A 281 -23.38 33.75 4.02
N CYS A 282 -23.42 33.37 2.74
CA CYS A 282 -24.39 33.90 1.78
C CYS A 282 -25.84 33.52 2.15
N ARG A 283 -26.07 32.29 2.62
CA ARG A 283 -27.39 31.86 3.12
C ARG A 283 -27.81 32.61 4.37
N TYR A 284 -26.89 32.84 5.31
CA TYR A 284 -27.14 33.61 6.53
C TYR A 284 -27.51 35.06 6.21
N LYS A 285 -26.76 35.71 5.32
CA LYS A 285 -27.00 37.11 4.98
C LYS A 285 -28.36 37.32 4.30
N ASN A 286 -28.89 36.31 3.60
CA ASN A 286 -30.19 36.29 2.90
C ASN A 286 -30.45 37.46 1.91
N THR A 287 -29.47 38.35 1.70
CA THR A 287 -29.52 39.45 0.71
C THR A 287 -28.88 39.08 -0.62
N VAL A 288 -28.33 37.86 -0.74
CA VAL A 288 -27.55 37.43 -1.89
C VAL A 288 -28.48 36.86 -2.96
N SER A 289 -28.18 37.11 -4.23
CA SER A 289 -29.00 36.62 -5.33
C SER A 289 -29.05 35.08 -5.37
N SER A 290 -30.21 34.54 -5.75
CA SER A 290 -30.38 33.11 -6.01
C SER A 290 -29.30 32.54 -6.94
N SER A 291 -28.95 33.30 -7.98
CA SER A 291 -27.95 32.89 -8.98
C SER A 291 -26.58 32.69 -8.33
N THR A 292 -26.18 33.57 -7.42
CA THR A 292 -24.91 33.45 -6.70
C THR A 292 -24.87 32.20 -5.81
N ILE A 293 -25.95 31.90 -5.08
CA ILE A 293 -26.05 30.69 -4.26
C ILE A 293 -25.95 29.44 -5.14
N TRP A 294 -26.62 29.46 -6.30
CA TRP A 294 -26.57 28.38 -7.28
C TRP A 294 -25.15 28.13 -7.80
N ILE A 295 -24.44 29.20 -8.20
CA ILE A 295 -23.05 29.13 -8.68
C ILE A 295 -22.15 28.56 -7.60
N LEU A 296 -22.25 29.06 -6.35
CA LEU A 296 -21.44 28.57 -5.24
C LEU A 296 -21.70 27.07 -4.96
N GLN A 297 -22.95 26.63 -5.05
CA GLN A 297 -23.32 25.23 -4.83
C GLN A 297 -22.73 24.33 -5.92
N LEU A 298 -22.81 24.77 -7.18
CA LEU A 298 -22.24 24.03 -8.30
C LEU A 298 -20.70 23.99 -8.21
N SER A 299 -20.07 25.10 -7.83
CA SER A 299 -18.64 25.17 -7.57
C SER A 299 -18.21 24.23 -6.45
N LEU A 300 -18.99 24.13 -5.36
CA LEU A 300 -18.70 23.21 -4.25
C LEU A 300 -18.69 21.74 -4.70
N VAL A 301 -19.53 21.39 -5.69
CA VAL A 301 -19.56 20.03 -6.25
C VAL A 301 -18.44 19.80 -7.26
N LEU A 302 -18.17 20.75 -8.15
CA LEU A 302 -17.24 20.54 -9.26
C LEU A 302 -15.78 20.76 -8.84
N PHE A 303 -15.47 21.90 -8.23
CA PHE A 303 -14.09 22.34 -8.03
C PHE A 303 -13.26 21.35 -7.19
N PRO A 304 -13.71 20.92 -5.99
CA PRO A 304 -12.90 20.01 -5.17
C PRO A 304 -12.68 18.65 -5.84
N ASN A 305 -13.69 18.15 -6.55
CA ASN A 305 -13.62 16.85 -7.22
C ASN A 305 -12.73 16.89 -8.47
N ILE A 306 -12.75 17.99 -9.24
CA ILE A 306 -11.83 18.19 -10.37
C ILE A 306 -10.38 18.30 -9.86
N CYS A 307 -10.15 19.03 -8.77
CA CYS A 307 -8.84 19.13 -8.15
C CYS A 307 -8.34 17.76 -7.66
N MET A 308 -9.16 16.97 -6.95
CA MET A 308 -8.78 15.62 -6.53
C MET A 308 -8.53 14.69 -7.72
N PHE A 309 -9.33 14.78 -8.78
CA PHE A 309 -9.11 14.01 -10.01
C PHE A 309 -7.72 14.29 -10.61
N LEU A 310 -7.36 15.57 -10.74
CA LEU A 310 -6.04 15.98 -11.23
C LEU A 310 -4.91 15.55 -10.28
N ALA A 311 -5.13 15.67 -8.96
CA ALA A 311 -4.17 15.23 -7.96
C ALA A 311 -3.87 13.74 -8.08
N PHE A 312 -4.89 12.88 -8.22
CA PHE A 312 -4.70 11.43 -8.36
C PHE A 312 -4.08 11.03 -9.71
N ILE A 313 -4.34 11.76 -10.79
CA ILE A 313 -3.64 11.54 -12.07
C ILE A 313 -2.15 11.81 -11.90
N LEU A 314 -1.80 12.97 -11.33
CA LEU A 314 -0.40 13.34 -11.12
C LEU A 314 0.28 12.42 -10.13
N TRP A 315 -0.44 11.99 -9.08
CA TRP A 315 0.03 10.97 -8.14
C TRP A 315 0.46 9.69 -8.84
N GLY A 316 -0.31 9.23 -9.83
CA GLY A 316 0.04 8.03 -10.61
C GLY A 316 1.28 8.17 -11.50
N PHE A 317 1.66 9.40 -11.86
CA PHE A 317 2.90 9.66 -12.58
C PHE A 317 4.11 9.83 -11.65
N THR A 318 3.88 9.98 -10.34
CA THR A 318 4.94 10.15 -9.35
C THR A 318 5.14 8.89 -8.52
N GLU A 319 4.15 8.53 -7.70
CA GLU A 319 4.32 7.59 -6.58
C GLU A 319 3.17 6.59 -6.45
N GLY A 320 2.03 6.87 -7.10
CA GLY A 320 0.82 6.07 -7.03
C GLY A 320 0.90 4.82 -7.90
N SER A 321 0.23 3.76 -7.47
CA SER A 321 0.10 2.57 -8.31
C SER A 321 -0.85 2.86 -9.49
N LEU A 322 -0.65 2.18 -10.62
CA LEU A 322 -1.54 2.33 -11.78
C LEU A 322 -3.00 2.02 -11.42
N HIS A 323 -3.21 1.00 -10.57
CA HIS A 323 -4.53 0.53 -10.15
C HIS A 323 -5.23 1.52 -9.21
N GLU A 324 -4.48 2.08 -8.26
CA GLU A 324 -4.90 3.15 -7.37
C GLU A 324 -5.32 4.39 -8.17
N THR A 325 -4.46 4.87 -9.08
CA THR A 325 -4.75 6.07 -9.87
C THR A 325 -6.00 5.91 -10.72
N ILE A 326 -6.14 4.81 -11.47
CA ILE A 326 -7.29 4.63 -12.34
C ILE A 326 -8.60 4.60 -11.54
N SER A 327 -8.63 3.86 -10.43
CA SER A 327 -9.84 3.71 -9.62
C SER A 327 -10.22 5.00 -8.88
N CYS A 328 -9.27 5.68 -8.24
CA CYS A 328 -9.49 6.95 -7.56
C CYS A 328 -9.87 8.06 -8.55
N SER A 329 -9.19 8.18 -9.69
CA SER A 329 -9.56 9.15 -10.73
C SER A 329 -10.97 8.87 -11.29
N ALA A 330 -11.33 7.60 -11.52
CA ALA A 330 -12.68 7.24 -11.96
C ALA A 330 -13.76 7.60 -10.93
N LEU A 331 -13.45 7.47 -9.65
CA LEU A 331 -14.36 7.91 -8.58
C LEU A 331 -14.56 9.43 -8.63
N TYR A 332 -13.49 10.23 -8.61
CA TYR A 332 -13.61 11.70 -8.54
C TYR A 332 -14.20 12.34 -9.79
N ILE A 333 -14.05 11.73 -10.97
CA ILE A 333 -14.70 12.24 -12.18
C ILE A 333 -16.20 11.95 -12.20
N LEU A 334 -16.65 10.85 -11.59
CA LEU A 334 -18.07 10.50 -11.49
C LEU A 334 -18.75 11.15 -10.30
N ARG A 335 -18.02 11.44 -9.23
CA ARG A 335 -18.56 11.98 -7.97
C ARG A 335 -19.39 13.27 -8.09
N PRO A 336 -19.07 14.24 -8.97
CA PRO A 336 -19.93 15.39 -9.19
C PRO A 336 -21.36 15.01 -9.57
N VAL A 337 -21.53 13.94 -10.35
CA VAL A 337 -22.83 13.47 -10.77
C VAL A 337 -23.58 12.91 -9.56
N MET A 338 -22.98 12.02 -8.75
CA MET A 338 -23.56 11.51 -7.50
C MET A 338 -24.00 12.65 -6.55
N LEU A 339 -23.17 13.69 -6.41
CA LEU A 339 -23.49 14.84 -5.58
C LEU A 339 -24.63 15.68 -6.16
N ILE A 340 -24.70 15.86 -7.49
CA ILE A 340 -25.83 16.53 -8.17
C ILE A 340 -27.14 15.74 -7.98
N TRP A 341 -27.08 14.41 -7.94
CA TRP A 341 -28.24 13.58 -7.60
C TRP A 341 -28.73 13.83 -6.18
N ALA A 342 -27.82 13.82 -5.21
CA ALA A 342 -28.14 14.19 -3.84
C ALA A 342 -28.68 15.63 -3.76
N LEU A 343 -28.18 16.53 -4.62
CA LEU A 343 -28.60 17.92 -4.72
C LEU A 343 -29.99 18.08 -5.32
N SER A 344 -30.41 17.21 -6.24
CA SER A 344 -31.75 17.27 -6.85
C SER A 344 -32.87 16.99 -5.86
N CYS A 345 -32.55 16.43 -4.69
CA CYS A 345 -33.46 16.39 -3.55
C CYS A 345 -33.70 17.78 -2.92
N LEU A 346 -32.84 18.77 -3.16
CA LEU A 346 -33.08 20.19 -2.86
C LEU A 346 -33.89 20.81 -4.02
N LYS A 347 -35.22 20.84 -3.90
CA LYS A 347 -36.18 21.34 -4.90
C LYS A 347 -35.75 22.64 -5.61
N TYR A 348 -35.05 23.55 -4.92
CA TYR A 348 -34.65 24.86 -5.45
C TYR A 348 -33.75 24.81 -6.70
N LEU A 349 -33.01 23.72 -6.88
CA LEU A 349 -32.00 23.57 -7.93
C LEU A 349 -32.47 22.72 -9.12
N GLN A 350 -33.69 22.16 -9.01
CA GLN A 350 -34.14 21.07 -9.86
C GLN A 350 -34.37 21.48 -11.33
N GLU A 351 -34.80 22.72 -11.60
CA GLU A 351 -35.16 23.12 -12.97
C GLU A 351 -33.97 23.26 -13.92
N SER A 352 -32.87 23.87 -13.48
CA SER A 352 -31.70 24.06 -14.35
C SER A 352 -30.88 22.76 -14.52
N LEU A 353 -30.90 21.86 -13.54
CA LEU A 353 -30.17 20.59 -13.56
C LEU A 353 -30.93 19.44 -14.22
N LYS A 354 -32.23 19.60 -14.54
CA LYS A 354 -33.08 18.57 -15.16
C LYS A 354 -32.45 17.88 -16.38
N PRO A 355 -31.86 18.58 -17.36
CA PRO A 355 -31.25 17.92 -18.52
C PRO A 355 -30.05 17.05 -18.11
N TRP A 356 -29.23 17.56 -17.19
CA TRP A 356 -28.04 16.86 -16.69
C TRP A 356 -28.41 15.61 -15.89
N THR A 357 -29.36 15.72 -14.95
CA THR A 357 -29.82 14.57 -14.17
C THR A 357 -30.65 13.59 -14.99
N SER A 358 -31.30 14.05 -16.04
CA SER A 358 -31.96 13.17 -16.99
C SER A 358 -30.96 12.34 -17.81
N PHE A 359 -29.78 12.90 -18.11
CA PHE A 359 -28.76 12.23 -18.90
C PHE A 359 -27.89 11.32 -18.02
N PHE A 360 -27.30 11.86 -16.95
CA PHE A 360 -26.48 11.10 -16.02
C PHE A 360 -27.34 10.41 -14.98
N THR A 361 -27.80 9.20 -15.24
CA THR A 361 -28.53 8.38 -14.27
C THR A 361 -27.58 7.63 -13.32
N PRO A 362 -28.02 7.23 -12.10
CA PRO A 362 -27.21 6.40 -11.20
C PRO A 362 -26.87 5.05 -11.84
N THR A 363 -27.76 4.56 -12.71
CA THR A 363 -27.54 3.36 -13.51
C THR A 363 -26.36 3.52 -14.48
N ARG A 364 -26.25 4.68 -15.13
CA ARG A 364 -25.12 4.95 -16.02
C ARG A 364 -23.82 5.17 -15.26
N GLU A 365 -23.85 5.85 -14.12
CA GLU A 365 -22.67 5.99 -13.25
C GLU A 365 -22.15 4.63 -12.80
N PHE A 366 -23.02 3.78 -12.28
CA PHE A 366 -22.69 2.41 -11.90
C PHE A 366 -22.05 1.66 -13.08
N ALA A 367 -22.69 1.69 -14.25
CA ALA A 367 -22.17 1.00 -15.44
C ALA A 367 -20.79 1.52 -15.87
N VAL A 368 -20.56 2.84 -15.84
CA VAL A 368 -19.27 3.44 -16.18
C VAL A 368 -18.21 3.07 -15.16
N PHE A 369 -18.50 3.20 -13.86
CA PHE A 369 -17.54 2.86 -12.82
C PHE A 369 -17.17 1.37 -12.85
N THR A 370 -18.18 0.51 -13.05
CA THR A 370 -18.01 -0.93 -13.23
C THR A 370 -17.11 -1.25 -14.40
N LEU A 371 -17.35 -0.64 -15.56
CA LEU A 371 -16.54 -0.85 -16.75
C LEU A 371 -15.07 -0.49 -16.49
N VAL A 372 -14.81 0.62 -15.80
CA VAL A 372 -13.44 1.04 -15.46
C VAL A 372 -12.80 0.02 -14.52
N VAL A 373 -13.43 -0.30 -13.38
CA VAL A 373 -12.87 -1.23 -12.38
C VAL A 373 -12.58 -2.60 -12.99
N TYR A 374 -13.54 -3.19 -13.69
CA TYR A 374 -13.37 -4.52 -14.28
C TYR A 374 -12.43 -4.53 -15.49
N SER A 375 -12.25 -3.41 -16.20
CA SER A 375 -11.21 -3.32 -17.24
C SER A 375 -9.79 -3.39 -16.65
N VAL A 376 -9.59 -2.80 -15.47
CA VAL A 376 -8.30 -2.83 -14.78
C VAL A 376 -8.04 -4.24 -14.21
N LEU A 377 -9.04 -4.85 -13.56
CA LEU A 377 -8.96 -6.22 -13.06
C LEU A 377 -8.73 -7.23 -14.19
N PHE A 378 -9.41 -7.05 -15.32
CA PHE A 378 -9.19 -7.85 -16.53
C PHE A 378 -7.74 -7.73 -17.01
N SER A 379 -7.25 -6.51 -17.19
CA SER A 379 -5.88 -6.24 -17.64
C SER A 379 -4.83 -6.83 -16.70
N TYR A 380 -5.03 -6.69 -15.39
CA TYR A 380 -4.15 -7.25 -14.37
C TYR A 380 -4.13 -8.78 -14.43
N GLY A 381 -5.30 -9.42 -14.39
CA GLY A 381 -5.42 -10.88 -14.49
C GLY A 381 -4.87 -11.45 -15.80
N TRP A 382 -5.09 -10.73 -16.92
CA TRP A 382 -4.58 -11.11 -18.23
C TRP A 382 -3.05 -11.12 -18.28
N ARG A 383 -2.39 -10.08 -17.74
CA ARG A 383 -0.92 -10.03 -17.65
C ARG A 383 -0.38 -11.10 -16.73
N LYS A 384 -0.99 -11.30 -15.56
CA LYS A 384 -0.55 -12.31 -14.59
C LYS A 384 -0.48 -13.71 -15.22
N ARG A 385 -1.46 -14.04 -16.06
CA ARG A 385 -1.54 -15.34 -16.75
C ARG A 385 -0.91 -15.37 -18.13
N ALA A 386 -0.23 -14.31 -18.55
CA ALA A 386 0.45 -14.29 -19.84
C ALA A 386 1.52 -15.40 -19.94
N HIS A 387 2.11 -15.77 -18.80
CA HIS A 387 3.16 -16.78 -18.69
C HIS A 387 2.65 -18.22 -18.54
N GLU A 388 1.33 -18.43 -18.34
CA GLU A 388 0.75 -19.77 -18.25
C GLU A 388 0.57 -20.40 -19.64
N THR A 389 0.93 -21.68 -19.76
CA THR A 389 0.81 -22.47 -21.00
C THR A 389 -0.64 -22.71 -21.41
N ASP A 390 -1.56 -22.85 -20.45
CA ASP A 390 -2.98 -23.04 -20.72
C ASP A 390 -3.67 -21.70 -21.02
N SER A 391 -4.07 -21.50 -22.27
CA SER A 391 -4.81 -20.29 -22.70
C SER A 391 -6.30 -20.33 -22.36
N THR A 392 -6.85 -21.47 -21.94
CA THR A 392 -8.30 -21.69 -21.78
C THR A 392 -8.90 -20.64 -20.86
N LEU A 393 -8.29 -20.43 -19.69
CA LEU A 393 -8.87 -19.56 -18.67
C LEU A 393 -8.68 -18.07 -19.00
N ARG A 394 -7.68 -17.71 -19.82
CA ARG A 394 -7.58 -16.37 -20.44
C ARG A 394 -8.73 -16.12 -21.43
N VAL A 395 -9.05 -17.09 -22.29
CA VAL A 395 -10.17 -16.99 -23.23
C VAL A 395 -11.50 -16.83 -22.47
N VAL A 396 -11.70 -17.58 -21.38
CA VAL A 396 -12.87 -17.44 -20.51
C VAL A 396 -12.92 -16.05 -19.88
N SER A 397 -11.81 -15.52 -19.36
CA SER A 397 -11.74 -14.16 -18.81
C SER A 397 -12.10 -13.10 -19.84
N GLY A 398 -11.56 -13.21 -21.05
CA GLY A 398 -11.86 -12.31 -22.17
C GLY A 398 -13.34 -12.36 -22.56
N PHE A 399 -13.94 -13.54 -22.62
CA PHE A 399 -15.36 -13.71 -22.87
C PHE A 399 -16.21 -13.05 -21.78
N CYS A 400 -15.92 -13.33 -20.50
CA CYS A 400 -16.67 -12.77 -19.37
C CYS A 400 -16.58 -11.25 -19.34
N PHE A 401 -15.40 -10.69 -19.54
CA PHE A 401 -15.21 -9.24 -19.65
C PHE A 401 -16.02 -8.65 -20.81
N GLY A 402 -16.00 -9.30 -21.99
CA GLY A 402 -16.82 -8.88 -23.13
C GLY A 402 -18.33 -8.86 -22.82
N VAL A 403 -18.82 -9.82 -22.03
CA VAL A 403 -20.21 -9.85 -21.56
C VAL A 403 -20.49 -8.71 -20.57
N VAL A 404 -19.59 -8.45 -19.61
CA VAL A 404 -19.71 -7.32 -18.67
C VAL A 404 -19.79 -5.99 -19.43
N VAL A 405 -18.92 -5.78 -20.42
CA VAL A 405 -18.94 -4.59 -21.30
C VAL A 405 -20.30 -4.45 -21.99
N LEU A 406 -20.79 -5.52 -22.61
CA LEU A 406 -22.09 -5.52 -23.30
C LEU A 406 -23.23 -5.19 -22.34
N MET A 407 -23.23 -5.76 -21.13
CA MET A 407 -24.24 -5.48 -20.10
C MET A 407 -24.22 -4.02 -19.63
N CYS A 408 -23.05 -3.43 -19.40
CA CYS A 408 -22.90 -2.01 -19.09
C CYS A 408 -23.42 -1.11 -20.22
N LEU A 409 -23.16 -1.47 -21.48
CA LEU A 409 -23.70 -0.76 -22.64
C LEU A 409 -25.24 -0.86 -22.72
N MET A 410 -25.82 -2.02 -22.42
CA MET A 410 -27.27 -2.19 -22.35
C MET A 410 -27.90 -1.34 -21.24
N LEU A 411 -27.28 -1.30 -20.06
CA LEU A 411 -27.74 -0.46 -18.95
C LEU A 411 -27.73 1.04 -19.31
N SER A 412 -26.65 1.51 -19.95
CA SER A 412 -26.53 2.91 -20.36
C SER A 412 -27.46 3.31 -21.52
N THR A 413 -27.64 2.44 -22.51
CA THR A 413 -28.53 2.70 -23.66
C THR A 413 -30.01 2.62 -23.31
N GLY A 414 -30.41 1.72 -22.40
CA GLY A 414 -31.78 1.60 -21.91
C GLY A 414 -32.29 2.87 -21.21
N ASP A 415 -31.40 3.67 -20.63
CA ASP A 415 -31.76 4.99 -20.10
C ASP A 415 -31.96 6.03 -21.22
N VAL A 416 -31.14 6.00 -22.28
CA VAL A 416 -31.27 6.92 -23.42
C VAL A 416 -32.56 6.66 -24.20
N LEU A 417 -32.90 5.40 -24.48
CA LEU A 417 -34.14 5.05 -25.19
C LEU A 417 -35.39 5.53 -24.43
N ARG A 418 -35.35 5.56 -23.09
CA ARG A 418 -36.43 6.09 -22.25
C ARG A 418 -36.67 7.59 -22.46
N LEU A 419 -35.64 8.36 -22.80
CA LEU A 419 -35.74 9.80 -23.07
C LEU A 419 -36.58 10.06 -24.33
N PHE A 420 -36.44 9.24 -25.37
CA PHE A 420 -37.12 9.42 -26.65
C PHE A 420 -38.55 8.88 -26.70
N LYS A 421 -38.95 7.96 -25.81
CA LYS A 421 -40.30 7.39 -25.81
C LYS A 421 -41.38 8.42 -25.43
N ARG A 422 -42.52 8.38 -26.13
CA ARG A 422 -43.70 9.22 -25.87
C ARG A 422 -44.37 8.81 -24.55
N GLN A 423 -44.93 9.75 -23.79
CA GLN A 423 -45.43 9.54 -22.41
C GLN A 423 -46.37 8.33 -22.24
N ARG A 424 -47.24 8.05 -23.23
CA ARG A 424 -48.15 6.90 -23.21
C ARG A 424 -47.42 5.55 -23.39
N GLU A 425 -46.42 5.50 -24.25
CA GLU A 425 -45.57 4.31 -24.45
C GLU A 425 -44.66 4.05 -23.25
N ARG A 426 -44.19 5.11 -22.57
CA ARG A 426 -43.42 4.98 -21.33
C ARG A 426 -44.20 4.17 -20.29
N ILE A 427 -45.46 4.50 -19.99
CA ILE A 427 -46.22 3.79 -18.94
C ILE A 427 -46.38 2.29 -19.25
N LEU A 428 -46.58 1.93 -20.52
CA LEU A 428 -46.78 0.54 -20.92
C LEU A 428 -45.46 -0.27 -20.88
N THR A 429 -44.34 0.35 -21.27
CA THR A 429 -43.05 -0.34 -21.41
C THR A 429 -42.16 -0.29 -20.17
N LEU A 430 -42.36 0.69 -19.27
CA LEU A 430 -41.48 0.93 -18.11
C LEU A 430 -41.41 -0.25 -17.13
N GLY A 431 -42.52 -0.97 -16.93
CA GLY A 431 -42.52 -2.16 -16.08
C GLY A 431 -41.63 -3.28 -16.63
N PHE A 432 -41.62 -3.48 -17.95
CA PHE A 432 -40.77 -4.47 -18.61
C PHE A 432 -39.30 -4.01 -18.63
N GLU A 433 -39.05 -2.73 -18.91
CA GLU A 433 -37.70 -2.16 -18.89
C GLU A 433 -37.05 -2.27 -17.50
N ASN A 434 -37.77 -1.95 -16.42
CA ASN A 434 -37.23 -2.07 -15.06
C ASN A 434 -36.89 -3.52 -14.70
N ILE A 435 -37.71 -4.48 -15.13
CA ILE A 435 -37.43 -5.92 -14.94
C ILE A 435 -36.18 -6.32 -15.73
N CYS A 436 -36.04 -5.87 -16.98
CA CYS A 436 -34.86 -6.13 -17.80
C CYS A 436 -33.60 -5.53 -17.16
N CYS A 437 -33.67 -4.28 -16.68
CA CYS A 437 -32.55 -3.66 -15.96
C CYS A 437 -32.15 -4.48 -14.73
N PHE A 438 -33.12 -4.92 -13.92
CA PHE A 438 -32.83 -5.76 -12.76
C PHE A 438 -32.15 -7.07 -13.15
N PHE A 439 -32.66 -7.74 -14.18
CA PHE A 439 -32.06 -8.98 -14.70
C PHE A 439 -30.63 -8.76 -15.22
N ILE A 440 -30.37 -7.65 -15.91
CA ILE A 440 -29.02 -7.30 -16.38
C ILE A 440 -28.10 -7.05 -15.18
N ILE A 441 -28.53 -6.30 -14.16
CA ILE A 441 -27.72 -6.02 -12.96
C ILE A 441 -27.37 -7.30 -12.21
N VAL A 442 -28.35 -8.20 -12.07
CA VAL A 442 -28.16 -9.50 -11.44
C VAL A 442 -27.18 -10.36 -12.23
N SER A 443 -27.36 -10.46 -13.54
CA SER A 443 -26.49 -11.25 -14.42
C SER A 443 -25.06 -10.68 -14.47
N LEU A 444 -24.92 -9.37 -14.34
CA LEU A 444 -23.64 -8.67 -14.37
C LEU A 444 -22.73 -9.13 -13.21
N VAL A 445 -23.25 -9.26 -11.98
CA VAL A 445 -22.46 -9.78 -10.84
C VAL A 445 -21.99 -11.22 -11.06
N PHE A 446 -22.80 -12.05 -11.70
CA PHE A 446 -22.40 -13.41 -12.05
C PHE A 446 -21.18 -13.40 -13.00
N PHE A 447 -21.22 -12.59 -14.06
CA PHE A 447 -20.12 -12.51 -15.03
C PHE A 447 -18.88 -11.81 -14.48
N GLU A 448 -19.06 -10.86 -13.57
CA GLU A 448 -17.98 -10.22 -12.82
C GLU A 448 -17.21 -11.22 -11.95
N LEU A 449 -17.93 -12.02 -11.15
CA LEU A 449 -17.33 -13.09 -10.35
C LEU A 449 -16.67 -14.15 -11.22
N LEU A 450 -17.29 -14.51 -12.35
CA LEU A 450 -16.72 -15.47 -13.30
C LEU A 450 -15.44 -14.92 -13.94
N GLN A 451 -15.41 -13.63 -14.28
CA GLN A 451 -14.21 -12.94 -14.78
C GLN A 451 -13.10 -13.01 -13.73
N LEU A 452 -13.37 -12.63 -12.47
CA LEU A 452 -12.40 -12.67 -11.39
C LEU A 452 -11.85 -14.07 -11.13
N PHE A 453 -12.74 -15.07 -11.10
CA PHE A 453 -12.36 -16.47 -10.99
C PHE A 453 -11.41 -16.87 -12.14
N SER A 454 -11.76 -16.50 -13.37
CA SER A 454 -10.95 -16.79 -14.54
C SER A 454 -9.67 -15.94 -14.64
N SER A 455 -9.48 -14.93 -13.79
CA SER A 455 -8.29 -14.10 -13.73
C SER A 455 -7.32 -14.51 -12.62
N PHE A 456 -7.83 -14.89 -11.43
CA PHE A 456 -7.01 -15.15 -10.23
C PHE A 456 -7.02 -16.61 -9.76
N GLY A 457 -8.00 -17.41 -10.19
CA GLY A 457 -8.11 -18.83 -9.82
C GLY A 457 -8.59 -19.04 -8.38
N PHE A 458 -8.47 -20.27 -7.88
CA PHE A 458 -8.84 -20.65 -6.51
C PHE A 458 -7.66 -21.20 -5.72
N ALA A 459 -7.62 -20.90 -4.42
CA ALA A 459 -6.87 -21.68 -3.44
C ALA A 459 -7.65 -22.92 -2.94
N SER A 460 -8.99 -22.87 -2.94
CA SER A 460 -9.85 -23.96 -2.44
C SER A 460 -11.21 -24.05 -3.15
N LEU A 461 -11.90 -25.20 -3.05
CA LEU A 461 -13.24 -25.46 -3.62
C LEU A 461 -14.39 -24.74 -2.91
N GLY A 462 -14.18 -24.24 -1.69
CA GLY A 462 -15.19 -23.55 -0.87
C GLY A 462 -15.98 -22.42 -1.57
N PRO A 463 -15.32 -21.48 -2.29
CA PRO A 463 -15.99 -20.40 -3.01
C PRO A 463 -16.93 -20.87 -4.13
N PHE A 464 -16.78 -22.09 -4.68
CA PHE A 464 -17.74 -22.60 -5.68
C PHE A 464 -19.14 -22.79 -5.08
N GLY A 465 -19.22 -23.26 -3.83
CA GLY A 465 -20.48 -23.37 -3.10
C GLY A 465 -21.15 -22.01 -2.87
N LEU A 466 -20.36 -20.99 -2.55
CA LEU A 466 -20.85 -19.63 -2.36
C LEU A 466 -21.29 -18.97 -3.66
N PHE A 467 -20.63 -19.26 -4.78
CA PHE A 467 -21.09 -18.85 -6.10
C PHE A 467 -22.47 -19.42 -6.42
N VAL A 468 -22.75 -20.67 -6.04
CA VAL A 468 -24.08 -21.27 -6.17
C VAL A 468 -25.10 -20.59 -5.26
N VAL A 469 -24.72 -20.26 -4.02
CA VAL A 469 -25.58 -19.50 -3.09
C VAL A 469 -25.92 -18.13 -3.67
N GLU A 470 -24.94 -17.44 -4.25
CA GLU A 470 -25.11 -16.14 -4.90
C GLU A 470 -26.10 -16.23 -6.07
N ILE A 471 -25.94 -17.22 -6.96
CA ILE A 471 -26.92 -17.50 -8.03
C ILE A 471 -28.31 -17.75 -7.43
N GLY A 472 -28.40 -18.47 -6.31
CA GLY A 472 -29.64 -18.72 -5.59
C GLY A 472 -30.31 -17.45 -5.06
N CYS A 473 -29.56 -16.59 -4.35
CA CYS A 473 -30.03 -15.29 -3.85
C CYS A 473 -30.54 -14.40 -4.98
N MET A 474 -29.82 -14.41 -6.10
CA MET A 474 -30.14 -13.65 -7.31
C MET A 474 -31.40 -14.15 -8.00
N LEU A 475 -31.54 -15.47 -8.18
CA LEU A 475 -32.76 -16.08 -8.73
C LEU A 475 -33.97 -15.83 -7.83
N LEU A 476 -33.77 -15.88 -6.50
CA LEU A 476 -34.80 -15.52 -5.52
C LEU A 476 -35.22 -14.06 -5.67
N LEU A 477 -34.29 -13.12 -5.80
CA LEU A 477 -34.62 -11.70 -6.03
C LEU A 477 -35.45 -11.49 -7.30
N VAL A 478 -35.06 -12.11 -8.42
CA VAL A 478 -35.80 -12.03 -9.69
C VAL A 478 -37.18 -12.68 -9.56
N TYR A 479 -37.27 -13.86 -8.95
CA TYR A 479 -38.51 -14.55 -8.67
C TYR A 479 -39.45 -13.67 -7.85
N MET A 480 -38.94 -13.03 -6.80
CA MET A 480 -39.75 -12.19 -5.93
C MET A 480 -40.33 -10.98 -6.69
N LEU A 481 -39.55 -10.34 -7.56
CA LEU A 481 -40.05 -9.24 -8.39
C LEU A 481 -41.10 -9.68 -9.41
N PHE A 482 -40.94 -10.86 -10.01
CA PHE A 482 -41.85 -11.35 -11.05
C PHE A 482 -43.17 -11.84 -10.46
N PHE A 483 -43.11 -12.66 -9.40
CA PHE A 483 -44.27 -13.34 -8.83
C PHE A 483 -44.97 -12.55 -7.72
N LEU A 484 -44.28 -11.64 -7.03
CA LEU A 484 -44.95 -10.74 -6.08
C LEU A 484 -45.49 -9.47 -6.72
N ARG A 485 -45.73 -9.43 -8.05
CA ARG A 485 -46.59 -8.40 -8.66
C ARG A 485 -47.82 -8.20 -7.77
N PRO A 486 -47.89 -7.12 -6.98
CA PRO A 486 -48.92 -7.03 -5.97
C PRO A 486 -50.23 -6.81 -6.74
N PRO A 487 -51.29 -7.61 -6.52
CA PRO A 487 -52.62 -7.12 -6.85
C PRO A 487 -52.77 -5.80 -6.07
N ALA A 488 -53.13 -4.73 -6.78
CA ALA A 488 -52.90 -3.33 -6.43
C ALA A 488 -53.45 -2.85 -5.05
N LYS A 489 -54.11 -3.70 -4.26
CA LYS A 489 -54.89 -3.31 -3.10
C LYS A 489 -54.18 -3.40 -1.74
N CYS A 490 -52.97 -3.96 -1.63
CA CYS A 490 -52.35 -4.20 -0.32
C CYS A 490 -50.94 -3.61 -0.17
N LEU A 491 -50.84 -2.40 0.39
CA LEU A 491 -49.56 -1.74 0.72
C LEU A 491 -48.66 -2.59 1.62
N CYS A 492 -49.23 -3.41 2.50
CA CYS A 492 -48.47 -4.27 3.41
C CYS A 492 -47.61 -5.30 2.64
N ARG A 493 -48.09 -5.80 1.49
CA ARG A 493 -47.34 -6.75 0.65
C ARG A 493 -46.13 -6.10 -0.03
N THR A 494 -46.25 -4.87 -0.51
CA THR A 494 -45.11 -4.12 -1.08
C THR A 494 -44.01 -3.85 -0.06
N TRP A 495 -44.37 -3.64 1.21
CA TRP A 495 -43.40 -3.47 2.31
C TRP A 495 -42.57 -4.71 2.58
N ILE A 496 -43.24 -5.86 2.66
CA ILE A 496 -42.57 -7.15 2.80
C ILE A 496 -41.59 -7.32 1.64
N VAL A 497 -42.03 -7.10 0.40
CA VAL A 497 -41.14 -7.21 -0.77
C VAL A 497 -39.92 -6.28 -0.68
N ALA A 498 -40.10 -5.01 -0.31
CA ALA A 498 -38.99 -4.07 -0.19
C ALA A 498 -37.99 -4.44 0.92
N LEU A 499 -38.48 -4.85 2.09
CA LEU A 499 -37.63 -5.31 3.20
C LEU A 499 -36.86 -6.57 2.81
N TRP A 500 -37.50 -7.51 2.12
CA TRP A 500 -36.87 -8.71 1.59
C TRP A 500 -35.82 -8.38 0.52
N ILE A 501 -36.08 -7.42 -0.37
CA ILE A 501 -35.08 -6.96 -1.34
C ILE A 501 -33.86 -6.37 -0.64
N ILE A 502 -34.06 -5.51 0.38
CA ILE A 502 -32.95 -4.90 1.13
C ILE A 502 -32.14 -5.98 1.86
N THR A 503 -32.80 -6.89 2.57
CA THR A 503 -32.12 -7.96 3.32
C THR A 503 -31.34 -8.90 2.40
N ILE A 504 -31.92 -9.35 1.30
CA ILE A 504 -31.20 -10.17 0.32
C ILE A 504 -30.05 -9.38 -0.31
N SER A 505 -30.23 -8.09 -0.60
CA SER A 505 -29.17 -7.25 -1.15
C SER A 505 -28.00 -7.07 -0.15
N VAL A 506 -28.27 -6.91 1.14
CA VAL A 506 -27.21 -6.83 2.16
C VAL A 506 -26.47 -8.16 2.30
N LEU A 507 -27.19 -9.29 2.23
CA LEU A 507 -26.57 -10.62 2.25
C LEU A 507 -25.72 -10.85 0.99
N ASP A 508 -26.20 -10.46 -0.19
CA ASP A 508 -25.46 -10.44 -1.47
C ASP A 508 -24.14 -9.68 -1.32
N ILE A 509 -24.14 -8.47 -0.72
CA ILE A 509 -22.89 -7.74 -0.44
C ILE A 509 -21.93 -8.55 0.43
N ILE A 510 -22.41 -9.11 1.55
CA ILE A 510 -21.55 -9.83 2.50
C ILE A 510 -20.95 -11.07 1.83
N ILE A 511 -21.78 -11.84 1.10
CA ILE A 511 -21.36 -13.03 0.38
C ILE A 511 -20.35 -12.67 -0.70
N VAL A 512 -20.63 -11.63 -1.49
CA VAL A 512 -19.75 -11.22 -2.57
C VAL A 512 -18.43 -10.68 -2.04
N ILE A 513 -18.43 -9.85 -0.99
CA ILE A 513 -17.18 -9.39 -0.34
C ILE A 513 -16.36 -10.58 0.15
N TYR A 514 -16.99 -11.57 0.77
CA TYR A 514 -16.30 -12.78 1.21
C TYR A 514 -15.72 -13.57 0.04
N ILE A 515 -16.48 -13.74 -1.05
CA ILE A 515 -15.98 -14.40 -2.27
C ILE A 515 -14.76 -13.65 -2.83
N HIS A 516 -14.79 -12.32 -2.86
CA HIS A 516 -13.67 -11.51 -3.32
C HIS A 516 -12.44 -11.65 -2.43
N LEU A 517 -12.62 -11.64 -1.10
CA LEU A 517 -11.53 -11.87 -0.15
C LEU A 517 -10.86 -13.24 -0.36
N VAL A 518 -11.66 -14.27 -0.65
CA VAL A 518 -11.14 -15.62 -0.94
C VAL A 518 -10.45 -15.69 -2.30
N ILE A 519 -11.01 -15.06 -3.34
CA ILE A 519 -10.40 -15.04 -4.68
C ILE A 519 -9.05 -14.31 -4.65
N LEU A 520 -8.98 -13.21 -3.91
CA LEU A 520 -7.80 -12.36 -3.80
C LEU A 520 -6.87 -12.75 -2.65
N GLU A 521 -7.08 -13.89 -1.99
CA GLU A 521 -6.33 -14.30 -0.79
C GLU A 521 -4.81 -14.32 -1.01
N ARG A 522 -4.38 -14.66 -2.24
CA ARG A 522 -2.97 -14.74 -2.64
C ARG A 522 -2.40 -13.46 -3.24
N GLU A 523 -3.22 -12.42 -3.41
CA GLU A 523 -2.78 -11.17 -4.04
C GLU A 523 -2.29 -10.18 -2.99
N LYS A 524 -1.22 -9.44 -3.31
CA LYS A 524 -0.67 -8.39 -2.44
C LYS A 524 -1.70 -7.27 -2.20
N GLU A 525 -2.44 -6.89 -3.25
CA GLU A 525 -3.44 -5.80 -3.22
C GLU A 525 -4.86 -6.25 -2.82
N ARG A 526 -4.99 -7.31 -1.99
CA ARG A 526 -6.29 -7.91 -1.66
C ARG A 526 -7.26 -6.95 -1.00
N LEU A 527 -6.76 -6.09 -0.11
CA LEU A 527 -7.59 -5.24 0.74
C LEU A 527 -8.15 -4.07 -0.08
N GLU A 528 -7.29 -3.50 -0.91
CA GLU A 528 -7.51 -2.38 -1.80
C GLU A 528 -8.61 -2.69 -2.82
N TRP A 529 -8.51 -3.84 -3.48
CA TRP A 529 -9.55 -4.31 -4.41
C TRP A 529 -10.86 -4.62 -3.70
N THR A 530 -10.80 -5.19 -2.49
CA THR A 530 -12.00 -5.44 -1.69
C THR A 530 -12.73 -4.12 -1.35
N CYS A 531 -12.01 -3.05 -1.02
CA CYS A 531 -12.60 -1.73 -0.78
C CYS A 531 -13.30 -1.17 -2.02
N VAL A 532 -12.65 -1.22 -3.19
CA VAL A 532 -13.22 -0.75 -4.47
C VAL A 532 -14.50 -1.51 -4.83
N ILE A 533 -14.45 -2.84 -4.70
CA ILE A 533 -15.55 -3.73 -5.02
C ILE A 533 -16.72 -3.53 -4.05
N SER A 534 -16.44 -3.42 -2.74
CA SER A 534 -17.45 -3.10 -1.73
C SER A 534 -18.21 -1.81 -2.10
N PHE A 535 -17.51 -0.75 -2.51
CA PHE A 535 -18.15 0.48 -2.96
C PHE A 535 -19.03 0.27 -4.20
N LEU A 536 -18.56 -0.51 -5.18
CA LEU A 536 -19.31 -0.84 -6.39
C LEU A 536 -20.61 -1.58 -6.06
N HIS A 537 -20.60 -2.49 -5.09
CA HIS A 537 -21.80 -3.16 -4.59
C HIS A 537 -22.76 -2.22 -3.84
N VAL A 538 -22.25 -1.24 -3.08
CA VAL A 538 -23.09 -0.21 -2.47
C VAL A 538 -23.81 0.61 -3.56
N LEU A 539 -23.11 0.98 -4.64
CA LEU A 539 -23.73 1.64 -5.81
C LEU A 539 -24.79 0.75 -6.48
N LYS A 540 -24.55 -0.57 -6.60
CA LYS A 540 -25.54 -1.55 -7.09
C LYS A 540 -26.82 -1.48 -6.26
N ILE A 541 -26.72 -1.52 -4.92
CA ILE A 541 -27.90 -1.44 -4.04
C ILE A 541 -28.66 -0.13 -4.25
N ILE A 542 -27.95 1.00 -4.30
CA ILE A 542 -28.54 2.32 -4.54
C ILE A 542 -29.35 2.29 -5.84
N MET A 543 -28.76 1.78 -6.92
CA MET A 543 -29.43 1.66 -8.21
C MET A 543 -30.67 0.75 -8.12
N MET A 544 -30.57 -0.40 -7.48
CA MET A 544 -31.69 -1.35 -7.33
C MET A 544 -32.86 -0.70 -6.59
N LEU A 545 -32.59 0.04 -5.53
CA LEU A 545 -33.61 0.76 -4.77
C LEU A 545 -34.23 1.93 -5.55
N VAL A 546 -33.43 2.63 -6.38
CA VAL A 546 -33.95 3.65 -7.31
C VAL A 546 -34.90 3.01 -8.34
N GLN A 547 -34.59 1.82 -8.87
CA GLN A 547 -35.47 1.12 -9.80
C GLN A 547 -36.77 0.64 -9.14
N VAL A 548 -36.68 0.12 -7.90
CA VAL A 548 -37.87 -0.26 -7.10
C VAL A 548 -38.76 0.96 -6.84
N LYS A 549 -38.18 2.11 -6.48
CA LYS A 549 -38.91 3.37 -6.29
C LYS A 549 -39.60 3.84 -7.58
N LYS A 550 -38.92 3.81 -8.73
CA LYS A 550 -39.53 4.14 -10.03
C LYS A 550 -40.71 3.22 -10.36
N LEU A 551 -40.59 1.92 -10.05
CA LEU A 551 -41.67 0.96 -10.26
C LEU A 551 -42.87 1.25 -9.34
N SER A 552 -42.63 1.57 -8.06
CA SER A 552 -43.70 1.87 -7.10
C SER A 552 -44.45 3.17 -7.45
N GLU A 553 -43.73 4.22 -7.84
CA GLU A 553 -44.32 5.49 -8.30
C GLU A 553 -45.21 5.29 -9.53
N THR A 554 -44.78 4.45 -10.47
CA THR A 554 -45.56 4.14 -11.69
C THR A 554 -46.86 3.40 -11.37
N LEU A 555 -46.82 2.47 -10.42
CA LEU A 555 -48.03 1.77 -9.95
C LEU A 555 -48.98 2.76 -9.25
N ARG A 556 -48.44 3.73 -8.51
CA ARG A 556 -49.22 4.77 -7.82
C ARG A 556 -49.88 5.74 -8.78
N ILE A 557 -49.20 6.22 -9.83
CA ILE A 557 -49.79 7.07 -10.88
C ILE A 557 -50.97 6.35 -11.56
N ARG A 558 -50.87 5.03 -11.72
CA ARG A 558 -51.96 4.21 -12.26
C ARG A 558 -53.18 4.13 -11.33
N GLN A 559 -53.01 4.38 -10.02
CA GLN A 559 -54.08 4.40 -9.02
C GLN A 559 -54.62 5.82 -8.76
N GLN A 560 -53.76 6.84 -8.78
CA GLN A 560 -54.09 8.24 -8.47
C GLN A 560 -54.36 9.06 -9.73
N THR A 561 -55.17 8.54 -10.65
CA THR A 561 -55.91 9.43 -11.56
C THR A 561 -57.09 10.00 -10.78
N GLU A 562 -56.80 10.82 -9.76
CA GLU A 562 -57.65 11.80 -9.08
C GLU A 562 -56.98 12.21 -7.75
N THR A 563 -56.94 13.53 -7.52
CA THR A 563 -56.38 14.28 -6.38
C THR A 563 -54.88 14.63 -6.43
N SER A 564 -54.64 15.92 -6.70
CA SER A 564 -53.36 16.61 -6.65
C SER A 564 -53.10 17.06 -5.21
N GLU A 565 -52.25 16.35 -4.47
CA GLU A 565 -51.77 16.81 -3.17
C GLU A 565 -50.34 17.34 -3.25
N GLN A 566 -50.22 18.62 -2.88
CA GLN A 566 -49.04 19.45 -2.91
C GLN A 566 -48.13 19.12 -1.72
N GLY A 567 -47.18 18.20 -1.94
CA GLY A 567 -46.25 17.73 -0.91
C GLY A 567 -45.44 18.86 -0.26
N SER A 568 -45.49 18.91 1.07
CA SER A 568 -44.92 19.93 1.95
C SER A 568 -43.42 20.20 1.71
N ASN A 569 -43.04 21.47 1.88
CA ASN A 569 -41.76 22.06 1.48
C ASN A 569 -40.63 21.96 2.51
N THR A 570 -40.76 21.16 3.57
CA THR A 570 -39.74 21.11 4.63
C THR A 570 -38.75 19.99 4.38
N LEU A 571 -37.67 20.31 3.66
CA LEU A 571 -36.49 19.45 3.54
C LEU A 571 -35.93 19.16 4.94
N SER A 572 -35.66 17.87 5.23
CA SER A 572 -35.12 17.48 6.54
C SER A 572 -33.66 17.99 6.71
N PRO A 573 -33.31 18.59 7.85
CA PRO A 573 -31.93 19.00 8.17
C PRO A 573 -30.89 17.90 7.95
N CYS A 574 -31.29 16.63 8.09
CA CYS A 574 -30.42 15.47 7.88
C CYS A 574 -29.88 15.38 6.44
N ASN A 575 -30.66 15.80 5.43
CA ASN A 575 -30.22 15.75 4.03
C ASN A 575 -29.11 16.78 3.75
N GLU A 576 -29.20 17.96 4.39
CA GLU A 576 -28.16 18.98 4.27
C GLU A 576 -26.86 18.51 4.93
N VAL A 577 -26.92 17.95 6.14
CA VAL A 577 -25.74 17.43 6.86
C VAL A 577 -25.04 16.35 6.05
N MET A 578 -25.79 15.40 5.49
CA MET A 578 -25.24 14.36 4.62
C MET A 578 -24.58 14.93 3.37
N TYR A 579 -25.27 15.84 2.67
CA TYR A 579 -24.70 16.49 1.50
C TYR A 579 -23.39 17.19 1.87
N MET A 580 -23.34 17.84 3.03
CA MET A 580 -22.13 18.51 3.49
C MET A 580 -21.01 17.54 3.82
N PHE A 581 -21.33 16.41 4.44
CA PHE A 581 -20.36 15.33 4.67
C PHE A 581 -19.79 14.78 3.36
N GLY A 582 -20.64 14.55 2.35
CA GLY A 582 -20.21 14.03 1.05
C GLY A 582 -19.45 15.03 0.18
N ALA A 583 -19.87 16.30 0.16
CA ALA A 583 -19.27 17.34 -0.67
C ALA A 583 -17.97 17.89 -0.09
N VAL A 584 -17.83 17.90 1.24
CA VAL A 584 -16.67 18.47 1.93
C VAL A 584 -15.93 17.45 2.77
N GLY A 585 -16.63 16.74 3.68
CA GLY A 585 -15.98 15.84 4.64
C GLY A 585 -15.14 14.75 4.00
N VAL A 586 -15.71 14.02 3.04
CA VAL A 586 -15.02 12.91 2.38
C VAL A 586 -13.92 13.41 1.41
N VAL A 587 -14.13 14.54 0.73
CA VAL A 587 -13.06 15.18 -0.09
C VAL A 587 -11.90 15.64 0.79
N LEU A 588 -12.20 16.25 1.94
CA LEU A 588 -11.20 16.71 2.90
C LEU A 588 -10.38 15.55 3.44
N LEU A 589 -11.02 14.45 3.85
CA LEU A 589 -10.33 13.24 4.29
C LEU A 589 -9.33 12.78 3.24
N SER A 590 -9.78 12.69 1.98
CA SER A 590 -8.95 12.20 0.89
C SER A 590 -7.81 13.15 0.52
N SER A 591 -8.06 14.46 0.54
CA SER A 591 -7.07 15.51 0.34
C SER A 591 -5.98 15.47 1.41
N VAL A 592 -6.38 15.33 2.68
CA VAL A 592 -5.45 15.22 3.81
C VAL A 592 -4.66 13.92 3.73
N SER A 593 -5.30 12.78 3.45
CA SER A 593 -4.60 11.50 3.29
C SER A 593 -3.57 11.53 2.17
N LEU A 594 -3.91 12.06 0.99
CA LEU A 594 -2.97 12.18 -0.13
C LEU A 594 -1.81 13.12 0.19
N THR A 595 -2.10 14.24 0.85
CA THR A 595 -1.08 15.21 1.27
C THR A 595 -0.14 14.62 2.31
N ALA A 596 -0.69 13.94 3.32
CA ALA A 596 0.08 13.29 4.36
C ALA A 596 0.96 12.18 3.78
N GLU A 597 0.41 11.35 2.89
CA GLU A 597 1.17 10.25 2.27
C GLU A 597 2.34 10.78 1.43
N LEU A 598 2.12 11.82 0.63
CA LEU A 598 3.18 12.43 -0.18
C LEU A 598 4.30 13.04 0.69
N ILE A 599 3.93 13.68 1.80
CA ILE A 599 4.90 14.27 2.74
C ILE A 599 5.66 13.18 3.49
N LEU A 600 4.96 12.18 4.02
CA LEU A 600 5.56 11.07 4.76
C LEU A 600 6.47 10.24 3.86
N LYS A 601 6.09 10.00 2.60
CA LYS A 601 6.96 9.31 1.64
C LYS A 601 8.23 10.10 1.34
N ALA A 602 8.14 11.41 1.16
CA ALA A 602 9.34 12.23 0.97
C ALA A 602 10.23 12.30 2.21
N LEU A 603 9.65 12.21 3.41
CA LEU A 603 10.40 12.20 4.67
C LEU A 603 11.01 10.84 4.99
N ASN A 604 10.31 9.74 4.79
CA ASN A 604 10.75 8.41 5.19
C ASN A 604 11.44 7.65 4.05
N GLY A 605 11.18 8.02 2.79
CA GLY A 605 11.61 7.27 1.60
C GLY A 605 10.64 6.16 1.19
N GLU A 606 9.74 5.76 2.09
CA GLU A 606 8.76 4.68 1.91
C GLU A 606 7.32 5.16 2.14
N ARG A 607 6.35 4.43 1.57
CA ARG A 607 4.92 4.72 1.78
C ARG A 607 4.45 4.18 3.12
N VAL A 608 3.75 5.02 3.89
CA VAL A 608 3.12 4.62 5.16
C VAL A 608 1.82 3.91 4.89
N ILE A 609 1.03 4.43 3.95
CA ILE A 609 -0.16 3.77 3.41
C ILE A 609 0.20 3.32 2.00
N GLU A 610 0.43 2.02 1.82
CA GLU A 610 0.85 1.46 0.53
C GLU A 610 -0.07 1.84 -0.64
N ASP A 611 -1.38 2.00 -0.37
CA ASP A 611 -2.39 2.33 -1.38
C ASP A 611 -3.59 3.11 -0.78
N LEU A 612 -3.89 4.31 -1.29
CA LEU A 612 -4.95 5.15 -0.73
C LEU A 612 -6.37 4.61 -0.96
N ARG A 613 -6.57 3.57 -1.78
CA ARG A 613 -7.90 2.96 -1.98
C ARG A 613 -8.52 2.50 -0.66
N VAL A 614 -7.71 2.11 0.32
CA VAL A 614 -8.16 1.66 1.65
C VAL A 614 -8.76 2.77 2.52
N ILE A 615 -8.58 4.04 2.14
CA ILE A 615 -9.18 5.19 2.82
C ILE A 615 -10.32 5.78 1.98
N VAL A 616 -10.05 5.97 0.69
CA VAL A 616 -10.97 6.65 -0.23
C VAL A 616 -12.26 5.85 -0.39
N PHE A 617 -12.20 4.55 -0.69
CA PHE A 617 -13.40 3.77 -0.99
C PHE A 617 -14.28 3.46 0.23
N PRO A 618 -13.73 3.16 1.43
CA PRO A 618 -14.55 3.00 2.62
C PRO A 618 -15.28 4.28 3.02
N SER A 619 -14.63 5.45 2.89
CA SER A 619 -15.28 6.73 3.20
C SER A 619 -16.40 7.08 2.22
N GLU A 620 -16.23 6.78 0.93
CA GLU A 620 -17.32 6.88 -0.06
C GLU A 620 -18.45 5.88 0.19
N SER A 621 -18.11 4.63 0.54
CA SER A 621 -19.10 3.61 0.88
C SER A 621 -19.96 4.04 2.06
N ALA A 622 -19.34 4.63 3.09
CA ALA A 622 -20.05 5.18 4.24
C ALA A 622 -20.99 6.33 3.84
N PHE A 623 -20.53 7.26 2.99
CA PHE A 623 -21.37 8.34 2.47
C PHE A 623 -22.56 7.80 1.66
N ALA A 624 -22.31 6.88 0.72
CA ALA A 624 -23.32 6.28 -0.13
C ALA A 624 -24.35 5.47 0.68
N PHE A 625 -23.90 4.71 1.69
CA PHE A 625 -24.76 3.96 2.60
C PHE A 625 -25.62 4.88 3.49
N TYR A 626 -25.03 5.94 4.04
CA TYR A 626 -25.79 6.91 4.83
C TYR A 626 -26.84 7.64 3.98
N TRP A 627 -26.50 7.95 2.73
CA TRP A 627 -27.46 8.48 1.76
C TRP A 627 -28.62 7.52 1.50
N LEU A 628 -28.32 6.24 1.34
CA LEU A 628 -29.33 5.21 1.18
C LEU A 628 -30.30 5.15 2.36
N LEU A 629 -29.77 5.17 3.59
CA LEU A 629 -30.57 5.16 4.83
C LEU A 629 -31.53 6.36 4.92
N LEU A 630 -31.06 7.55 4.51
CA LEU A 630 -31.90 8.74 4.54
C LEU A 630 -33.03 8.68 3.51
N GLN A 631 -32.75 8.19 2.29
CA GLN A 631 -33.77 8.03 1.25
C GLN A 631 -34.83 7.00 1.64
N THR A 632 -34.42 5.86 2.22
CA THR A 632 -35.37 4.83 2.69
C THR A 632 -36.24 5.35 3.84
N HIS A 633 -35.66 6.08 4.79
CA HIS A 633 -36.41 6.70 5.89
C HIS A 633 -37.36 7.81 5.42
N ALA A 634 -36.95 8.67 4.49
CA ALA A 634 -37.83 9.69 3.92
C ALA A 634 -39.03 9.05 3.20
N HIS A 635 -38.81 7.96 2.47
CA HIS A 635 -39.86 7.20 1.83
C HIS A 635 -40.80 6.53 2.85
N LEU A 636 -40.26 5.98 3.95
CA LEU A 636 -41.04 5.43 5.07
C LEU A 636 -41.98 6.46 5.70
N LYS A 637 -41.53 7.70 5.92
CA LYS A 637 -42.38 8.78 6.46
C LYS A 637 -43.56 9.12 5.56
N VAL A 638 -43.37 9.17 4.25
CA VAL A 638 -44.44 9.45 3.28
C VAL A 638 -45.45 8.31 3.18
N LEU A 639 -45.07 7.08 3.56
CA LEU A 639 -45.96 5.91 3.55
C LEU A 639 -46.70 5.65 4.86
N ILE A 640 -46.30 6.29 5.97
CA ILE A 640 -47.08 6.31 7.21
C ILE A 640 -47.74 7.70 7.41
N PRO A 641 -48.51 8.26 6.46
CA PRO A 641 -49.33 9.42 6.75
C PRO A 641 -50.59 8.91 7.46
N GLY A 642 -50.78 9.31 8.71
CA GLY A 642 -52.07 9.14 9.39
C GLY A 642 -52.15 8.08 10.48
N SER A 643 -51.07 7.45 10.95
CA SER A 643 -51.19 6.75 12.25
C SER A 643 -51.40 7.76 13.37
N ALA A 644 -50.63 8.86 13.41
CA ALA A 644 -50.77 9.89 14.44
C ALA A 644 -52.09 10.69 14.31
N ASP A 645 -52.44 11.16 13.11
CA ASP A 645 -53.66 11.94 12.92
C ASP A 645 -54.93 11.08 12.97
N SER A 646 -54.91 9.81 12.52
CA SER A 646 -56.06 8.92 12.74
C SER A 646 -56.18 8.48 14.18
N LEU A 647 -55.07 8.27 14.92
CA LEU A 647 -55.14 8.01 16.36
C LEU A 647 -55.67 9.22 17.12
N ARG A 648 -55.27 10.45 16.73
CA ARG A 648 -55.80 11.69 17.31
C ARG A 648 -57.28 11.86 16.98
N ASN A 649 -57.69 11.71 15.72
CA ASN A 649 -59.10 11.80 15.33
C ASN A 649 -59.96 10.68 15.95
N ASN A 650 -59.42 9.48 16.13
CA ASN A 650 -60.10 8.40 16.82
C ASN A 650 -60.20 8.67 18.33
N ALA A 651 -59.17 9.24 18.94
CA ALA A 651 -59.21 9.66 20.34
C ALA A 651 -60.22 10.80 20.56
N GLU A 652 -60.26 11.79 19.66
CA GLU A 652 -61.24 12.87 19.69
C GLU A 652 -62.67 12.33 19.46
N ARG A 653 -62.88 11.40 18.52
CA ARG A 653 -64.18 10.71 18.36
C ARG A 653 -64.59 9.90 19.58
N LEU A 654 -63.65 9.21 20.23
CA LEU A 654 -63.92 8.46 21.45
C LEU A 654 -64.25 9.37 22.63
N GLN A 655 -63.64 10.56 22.71
CA GLN A 655 -64.04 11.59 23.68
C GLN A 655 -65.44 12.13 23.37
N LEU A 656 -65.75 12.41 22.09
CA LEU A 656 -67.05 12.96 21.68
C LEU A 656 -68.20 11.96 21.91
N MET A 657 -67.97 10.66 21.67
CA MET A 657 -68.94 9.62 22.00
C MET A 657 -69.16 9.50 23.52
N ARG A 658 -68.11 9.67 24.33
CA ARG A 658 -68.25 9.62 25.79
C ARG A 658 -69.02 10.82 26.36
N THR A 659 -69.03 11.96 25.67
CA THR A 659 -69.84 13.13 26.04
C THR A 659 -71.29 13.09 25.53
N THR A 660 -71.64 12.14 24.66
CA THR A 660 -73.03 12.01 24.14
C THR A 660 -73.83 10.90 24.82
N GLU A 661 -73.18 10.03 25.61
CA GLU A 661 -73.86 9.06 26.48
C GLU A 661 -73.98 9.50 27.95
N LEU A 662 -73.55 10.73 28.28
CA LEU A 662 -73.77 11.41 29.56
C LEU A 662 -74.76 12.55 29.35
#